data_AF-A0A7V3W8Q1-F1
#
_entry.id   AF-A0A7V3W8Q1-F1
#
_cell.length_a   1.000
_cell.length_b   1.000
_cell.length_c   1.000
_cell.angle_alpha   90.00
_cell.angle_beta   90.00
_cell.angle_gamma   90.00
#
_symmetry.space_group_name_H-M   'P 1'
#
loop_
_entity.id
_entity.type
_entity.pdbx_description
1 polymer ?
#
loop_
_entity_poly.entity_id
_entity_poly.type
_entity_poly.pdbx_seq_one_letter_code
_entity_poly.pdbx_strand_id
1 'polypeptide(L)'
;MSTRVMVIGGGVEGVQTALDLAEAGVDVTLIDSASALEDGSGGGEICFRPKLLEAANHPRIQLLTCAEISDIDAEAESFRATILRRPRYVREDACTSCGRCEAACPVTLLSPADGSLHKAIRRPGAEFKGVPSTCVVDKRGVPPCNAACPAGVNVQGYVALISKGKLREALELIREAVPFPHILGRVCTHPCETACTRGKIDQPIGIASLKRYAADMSPSQYILMPTEDVPPPQYGQVAIVGAGPAGLTCARDLFRMGHVATVFEALPVAGGMVAVGMPRFRLPREVREAEIANLLKLGIEIKTNSPLGKDLTLSNLRLQGYEAIFIATGAHKNQRLNIPGEDLEGVVDSISFLRAINLRQPVKIGYDVVVIGGGYTSIDSARSAIRLHCRRVRLFYRRTAQEMAATPAEILETVEEGVEIEYLVAPVRILGENGRVVGVECQRMRLGEPDESGRPRPVPIEGSNFVVEADTVITAIGQLPDLSIFEYGDIRPANNGRTLIVDPLTLETSVPGIFAGGDVVSGPRSMVDAVADGRRAAVSIDRYLKGEDLRSGRTIARPIPVEVDLSKVKIPPGKRRRIPVLPIKQRVKNFEEVETGYTTFMALREAKRCLNCGGCSECMECVRTCELEAVNHRMPPEEMTLEARCVLITPRSPETLPRRVIEKLSGPGVYKIVSPTGKAALSERLLAASAAAGRVLNDLKDVHFPEEESPAPAFAPEAVRKASVTPRIGVFVCDCGGGISDVIDAAKLVRQFFRRGDIAYAQEIGYACSDDGALEIRLMALQHELSHVIVAACACCGLEQICFSCSDRRMECKRKLLKTGQADGLSYEFVNIREHCAWVHADDPERAFVKAKALIRGALARVKRAGGRERGALTIRQNAVVIGGGMAGLAAASAIARRGISVTLLRLAGPRAEGEGAEKEPLLAQVRRLRAKIMEGVQIEDIGGPVGAFTIAGRENGVPFTVKSGTVIADWSAPAMKDLPEALKRALGGGPEVVDASPPIEPDPVVSRIPGIFRCGLGGEGASIDGASAEGAAAALKAWAFLRRRKVSIPETVVTVDPLVCRGCGTCVEVCEFGAPSLVGKGAGGFVSVIDEGRCRGCGTCAARCPSGAITQSALSDEQLLAAVEAMLTL
;
A
#
# COMPACT_ATOMS: atom_id res chain seq x y z
N MET A 1 -27.30 -19.22 -13.21
CA MET A 1 -27.40 -17.80 -12.78
C MET A 1 -26.66 -17.65 -11.48
N SER A 2 -25.83 -16.60 -11.33
CA SER A 2 -25.07 -16.31 -10.12
C SER A 2 -26.03 -16.11 -8.94
N THR A 3 -25.84 -16.84 -7.83
CA THR A 3 -26.61 -16.69 -6.57
C THR A 3 -25.99 -15.65 -5.64
N ARG A 4 -25.02 -14.89 -6.15
CA ARG A 4 -24.18 -14.00 -5.38
C ARG A 4 -24.89 -12.70 -5.05
N VAL A 5 -24.69 -12.20 -3.83
CA VAL A 5 -25.19 -10.90 -3.39
C VAL A 5 -24.02 -9.93 -3.25
N MET A 6 -24.19 -8.71 -3.76
CA MET A 6 -23.22 -7.64 -3.63
C MET A 6 -23.60 -6.73 -2.48
N VAL A 7 -22.73 -6.55 -1.50
CA VAL A 7 -22.90 -5.61 -0.40
C VAL A 7 -21.91 -4.47 -0.60
N ILE A 8 -22.42 -3.27 -0.82
CA ILE A 8 -21.63 -2.06 -1.05
C ILE A 8 -21.54 -1.31 0.27
N GLY A 9 -20.32 -1.15 0.80
CA GLY A 9 -19.97 -0.49 2.05
C GLY A 9 -19.70 -1.48 3.19
N GLY A 10 -18.53 -1.38 3.81
CA GLY A 10 -17.99 -2.28 4.82
C GLY A 10 -18.00 -1.73 6.25
N GLY A 11 -18.95 -0.85 6.56
CA GLY A 11 -19.26 -0.47 7.95
C GLY A 11 -19.95 -1.59 8.72
N VAL A 12 -20.36 -1.31 9.96
CA VAL A 12 -21.06 -2.26 10.86
C VAL A 12 -22.21 -2.97 10.14
N GLU A 13 -23.06 -2.21 9.45
CA GLU A 13 -24.23 -2.73 8.75
C GLU A 13 -23.85 -3.66 7.60
N GLY A 14 -22.86 -3.28 6.79
CA GLY A 14 -22.42 -4.09 5.66
C GLY A 14 -21.77 -5.40 6.07
N VAL A 15 -20.94 -5.35 7.11
CA VAL A 15 -20.31 -6.54 7.70
C VAL A 15 -21.35 -7.47 8.29
N GLN A 16 -22.30 -6.94 9.07
CA GLN A 16 -23.36 -7.75 9.67
C GLN A 16 -24.26 -8.41 8.61
N THR A 17 -24.70 -7.65 7.61
CA THR A 17 -25.49 -8.17 6.50
C THR A 17 -24.74 -9.23 5.69
N ALA A 18 -23.45 -9.02 5.43
CA ALA A 18 -22.62 -9.98 4.70
C ALA A 18 -22.48 -11.30 5.47
N LEU A 19 -22.20 -11.23 6.78
CA LEU A 19 -22.15 -12.40 7.66
C LEU A 19 -23.47 -13.15 7.66
N ASP A 20 -24.58 -12.44 7.85
CA ASP A 20 -25.89 -13.07 7.96
C ASP A 20 -26.28 -13.83 6.71
N LEU A 21 -26.07 -13.22 5.53
CA LEU A 21 -26.30 -13.87 4.24
C LEU A 21 -25.36 -15.06 4.04
N ALA A 22 -24.10 -14.94 4.44
CA ALA A 22 -23.11 -15.99 4.26
C ALA A 22 -23.33 -17.20 5.18
N GLU A 23 -23.75 -16.98 6.44
CA GLU A 23 -24.21 -18.03 7.36
C GLU A 23 -25.52 -18.67 6.87
N ALA A 24 -26.33 -17.88 6.18
CA ALA A 24 -27.47 -18.34 5.40
C ALA A 24 -27.05 -19.13 4.14
N GLY A 25 -25.76 -19.29 3.85
CA GLY A 25 -25.23 -20.02 2.70
C GLY A 25 -25.39 -19.32 1.35
N VAL A 26 -25.51 -17.99 1.35
CA VAL A 26 -25.44 -17.13 0.17
C VAL A 26 -23.97 -16.73 -0.05
N ASP A 27 -23.50 -16.74 -1.30
CA ASP A 27 -22.18 -16.19 -1.60
C ASP A 27 -22.26 -14.66 -1.66
N VAL A 28 -21.38 -13.98 -0.96
CA VAL A 28 -21.40 -12.52 -0.81
C VAL A 28 -20.11 -11.91 -1.34
N THR A 29 -20.23 -10.80 -2.06
CA THR A 29 -19.10 -9.90 -2.31
C THR A 29 -19.30 -8.62 -1.51
N LEU A 30 -18.44 -8.40 -0.52
CA LEU A 30 -18.43 -7.19 0.29
C LEU A 30 -17.41 -6.21 -0.28
N ILE A 31 -17.88 -5.05 -0.76
CA ILE A 31 -17.06 -4.05 -1.46
C ILE A 31 -16.92 -2.82 -0.58
N ASP A 32 -15.69 -2.36 -0.34
CA ASP A 32 -15.41 -1.11 0.35
C ASP A 32 -14.29 -0.32 -0.35
N SER A 33 -14.48 0.99 -0.48
CA SER A 33 -13.51 1.92 -1.09
C SER A 33 -12.31 2.20 -0.18
N ALA A 34 -12.47 2.02 1.13
CA ALA A 34 -11.41 2.11 2.12
C ALA A 34 -10.44 0.93 2.02
N SER A 35 -9.25 1.11 2.57
CA SER A 35 -8.19 0.09 2.56
C SER A 35 -8.39 -1.07 3.54
N ALA A 36 -9.41 -0.96 4.40
CA ALA A 36 -9.81 -1.95 5.40
C ALA A 36 -11.22 -1.67 5.92
N LEU A 37 -11.89 -2.71 6.41
CA LEU A 37 -13.09 -2.65 7.22
C LEU A 37 -12.76 -2.09 8.61
N GLU A 38 -13.62 -1.22 9.12
CA GLU A 38 -13.48 -0.50 10.39
C GLU A 38 -14.85 -0.35 11.07
N ASP A 39 -14.87 -0.27 12.40
CA ASP A 39 -16.09 -0.11 13.22
C ASP A 39 -16.72 1.29 13.12
N GLY A 40 -15.98 2.28 12.59
CA GLY A 40 -16.48 3.62 12.26
C GLY A 40 -16.83 4.50 13.47
N SER A 41 -16.60 4.03 14.70
CA SER A 41 -17.03 4.71 15.94
C SER A 41 -15.94 5.57 16.60
N GLY A 42 -14.82 5.82 15.93
CA GLY A 42 -13.78 6.69 16.49
C GLY A 42 -13.22 6.19 17.82
N GLY A 43 -12.94 4.88 17.93
CA GLY A 43 -12.28 4.27 19.07
C GLY A 43 -13.19 3.80 20.22
N GLY A 44 -14.52 3.93 20.10
CA GLY A 44 -15.46 3.61 21.17
C GLY A 44 -15.97 2.16 21.23
N GLU A 45 -16.10 1.46 20.11
CA GLU A 45 -16.77 0.14 20.06
C GLU A 45 -15.79 -1.02 19.87
N ILE A 46 -14.89 -1.21 20.86
CA ILE A 46 -13.90 -2.30 20.94
C ILE A 46 -14.48 -3.70 20.62
N CYS A 47 -15.80 -3.87 20.76
CA CYS A 47 -16.53 -5.12 20.63
C CYS A 47 -16.82 -5.58 19.19
N PHE A 48 -16.70 -4.76 18.14
CA PHE A 48 -17.10 -5.17 16.77
C PHE A 48 -16.00 -5.89 15.96
N ARG A 49 -14.73 -5.76 16.38
CA ARG A 49 -13.57 -6.35 15.67
C ARG A 49 -13.68 -7.86 15.37
N PRO A 50 -14.20 -8.72 16.27
CA PRO A 50 -14.38 -10.15 15.96
C PRO A 50 -15.24 -10.39 14.71
N LYS A 51 -16.31 -9.61 14.51
CA LYS A 51 -17.17 -9.70 13.32
C LYS A 51 -16.45 -9.25 12.05
N LEU A 52 -15.57 -8.25 12.13
CA LEU A 52 -14.72 -7.84 11.00
C LEU A 52 -13.80 -8.99 10.56
N LEU A 53 -13.16 -9.65 11.52
CA LEU A 53 -12.27 -10.79 11.28
C LEU A 53 -13.03 -11.99 10.73
N GLU A 54 -14.21 -12.27 11.30
CA GLU A 54 -15.11 -13.32 10.84
C GLU A 54 -15.51 -13.09 9.39
N ALA A 55 -15.95 -11.88 9.04
CA ALA A 55 -16.36 -11.55 7.68
C ALA A 55 -15.22 -11.67 6.67
N ALA A 56 -14.03 -11.17 7.02
CA ALA A 56 -12.86 -11.25 6.15
C ALA A 56 -12.33 -12.68 5.95
N ASN A 57 -12.63 -13.60 6.87
CA ASN A 57 -12.15 -14.99 6.84
C ASN A 57 -13.26 -16.00 6.49
N HIS A 58 -14.50 -15.54 6.26
CA HIS A 58 -15.63 -16.42 5.97
C HIS A 58 -15.51 -17.00 4.54
N PRO A 59 -15.67 -18.33 4.35
CA PRO A 59 -15.44 -18.98 3.05
C PRO A 59 -16.39 -18.52 1.93
N ARG A 60 -17.57 -17.99 2.29
CA ARG A 60 -18.57 -17.47 1.34
C ARG A 60 -18.55 -15.94 1.17
N ILE A 61 -17.65 -15.23 1.85
CA ILE A 61 -17.53 -13.77 1.71
C ILE A 61 -16.24 -13.45 0.96
N GLN A 62 -16.39 -12.88 -0.22
CA GLN A 62 -15.28 -12.26 -0.94
C GLN A 62 -15.21 -10.78 -0.53
N LEU A 63 -14.21 -10.43 0.28
CA LEU A 63 -13.93 -9.05 0.68
C LEU A 63 -13.07 -8.34 -0.37
N LEU A 64 -13.58 -7.25 -0.94
CA LEU A 64 -12.88 -6.38 -1.87
C LEU A 64 -12.69 -4.99 -1.23
N THR A 65 -11.48 -4.72 -0.73
CA THR A 65 -11.07 -3.40 -0.24
C THR A 65 -10.32 -2.61 -1.32
N CYS A 66 -10.21 -1.30 -1.13
CA CYS A 66 -9.73 -0.34 -2.13
C CYS A 66 -10.54 -0.43 -3.45
N ALA A 67 -11.78 -0.89 -3.38
CA ALA A 67 -12.62 -1.20 -4.53
C ALA A 67 -13.80 -0.23 -4.62
N GLU A 68 -13.99 0.34 -5.80
CA GLU A 68 -15.11 1.24 -6.09
C GLU A 68 -15.88 0.73 -7.30
N ILE A 69 -17.20 0.90 -7.27
CA ILE A 69 -18.05 0.57 -8.42
C ILE A 69 -17.98 1.74 -9.39
N SER A 70 -17.38 1.48 -10.55
CA SER A 70 -17.24 2.46 -11.61
C SER A 70 -18.51 2.57 -12.46
N ASP A 71 -19.17 1.45 -12.72
CA ASP A 71 -20.45 1.35 -13.41
C ASP A 71 -21.23 0.10 -12.96
N ILE A 72 -22.54 0.12 -13.14
CA ILE A 72 -23.42 -1.02 -12.88
C ILE A 72 -24.59 -1.01 -13.85
N ASP A 73 -24.92 -2.15 -14.44
CA ASP A 73 -26.08 -2.30 -15.30
C ASP A 73 -27.05 -3.34 -14.74
N ALA A 74 -28.34 -3.03 -14.82
CA ALA A 74 -29.41 -3.96 -14.47
C ALA A 74 -29.75 -4.81 -15.70
N GLU A 75 -29.56 -6.11 -15.57
CA GLU A 75 -30.03 -7.12 -16.51
C GLU A 75 -31.31 -7.75 -15.93
N ALA A 76 -32.18 -8.34 -16.76
CA ALA A 76 -33.58 -8.67 -16.41
C ALA A 76 -33.84 -9.14 -14.96
N GLU A 77 -32.96 -9.99 -14.42
CA GLU A 77 -33.02 -10.42 -13.03
C GLU A 77 -31.63 -10.49 -12.35
N SER A 78 -30.68 -9.66 -12.75
CA SER A 78 -29.32 -9.62 -12.19
C SER A 78 -28.67 -8.27 -12.40
N PHE A 79 -27.53 -8.06 -11.76
CA PHE A 79 -26.72 -6.86 -11.90
C PHE A 79 -25.34 -7.25 -12.37
N ARG A 80 -24.82 -6.50 -13.33
CA ARG A 80 -23.44 -6.61 -13.80
C ARG A 80 -22.71 -5.33 -13.42
N ALA A 81 -21.76 -5.43 -12.48
CA ALA A 81 -21.01 -4.28 -11.99
C ALA A 81 -19.56 -4.32 -12.46
N THR A 82 -19.05 -3.18 -12.91
CA THR A 82 -17.64 -2.97 -13.22
C THR A 82 -16.97 -2.31 -12.03
N ILE A 83 -16.04 -3.03 -11.41
CA ILE A 83 -15.35 -2.64 -10.20
C ILE A 83 -13.92 -2.26 -10.55
N LEU A 84 -13.51 -1.07 -10.11
CA LEU A 84 -12.13 -0.61 -10.17
C LEU A 84 -11.51 -0.75 -8.79
N ARG A 85 -10.53 -1.64 -8.65
CA ARG A 85 -9.75 -1.80 -7.43
C ARG A 85 -8.44 -1.05 -7.56
N ARG A 86 -8.26 -0.04 -6.71
CA ARG A 86 -7.03 0.75 -6.65
C ARG A 86 -5.88 -0.08 -6.06
N PRO A 87 -4.65 0.09 -6.56
CA PRO A 87 -3.51 -0.66 -6.05
C PRO A 87 -3.22 -0.25 -4.62
N ARG A 88 -3.02 -1.25 -3.75
CA ARG A 88 -2.54 -1.03 -2.38
C ARG A 88 -1.03 -0.84 -2.33
N TYR A 89 -0.36 -1.23 -3.42
CA TYR A 89 1.09 -1.34 -3.57
C TYR A 89 1.74 -2.30 -2.57
N VAL A 90 0.93 -3.15 -1.96
CA VAL A 90 1.35 -4.19 -1.02
C VAL A 90 0.50 -5.42 -1.28
N ARG A 91 1.16 -6.55 -1.47
CA ARG A 91 0.56 -7.87 -1.68
C ARG A 91 -0.10 -8.38 -0.41
N GLU A 92 -1.39 -8.72 -0.50
CA GLU A 92 -2.22 -9.17 0.63
C GLU A 92 -1.87 -10.56 1.13
N ASP A 93 -1.54 -11.43 0.18
CA ASP A 93 -1.11 -12.81 0.37
C ASP A 93 0.27 -12.90 1.05
N ALA A 94 1.18 -11.97 0.73
CA ALA A 94 2.55 -11.99 1.24
C ALA A 94 2.76 -11.15 2.53
N CYS A 95 2.12 -9.98 2.65
CA CYS A 95 2.40 -9.06 3.76
C CYS A 95 2.03 -9.68 5.11
N THR A 96 2.88 -9.59 6.14
CA THR A 96 2.55 -10.07 7.50
C THR A 96 2.12 -8.98 8.47
N SER A 97 1.97 -7.73 8.00
CA SER A 97 1.64 -6.57 8.85
C SER A 97 2.64 -6.32 10.00
N CYS A 98 3.93 -6.65 9.80
CA CYS A 98 4.97 -6.49 10.83
C CYS A 98 5.30 -5.02 11.16
N GLY A 99 4.96 -4.06 10.29
CA GLY A 99 5.14 -2.62 10.53
C GLY A 99 6.55 -2.07 10.25
N ARG A 100 7.55 -2.90 9.90
CA ARG A 100 8.93 -2.45 9.61
C ARG A 100 8.98 -1.40 8.48
N CYS A 101 8.18 -1.59 7.44
CA CYS A 101 8.07 -0.65 6.32
C CYS A 101 7.50 0.72 6.73
N GLU A 102 6.55 0.74 7.68
CA GLU A 102 5.98 1.96 8.25
C GLU A 102 7.03 2.70 9.10
N ALA A 103 7.80 1.97 9.92
CA ALA A 103 8.90 2.53 10.72
C ALA A 103 10.02 3.12 9.85
N ALA A 104 10.40 2.44 8.76
CA ALA A 104 11.43 2.88 7.83
C ALA A 104 11.01 4.09 6.97
N CYS A 105 9.70 4.36 6.85
CA CYS A 105 9.16 5.38 5.96
C CYS A 105 9.60 6.80 6.38
N PRO A 106 10.32 7.55 5.51
CA PRO A 106 10.77 8.90 5.83
C PRO A 106 9.65 9.95 5.70
N VAL A 107 8.55 9.62 5.02
CA VAL A 107 7.46 10.54 4.68
C VAL A 107 6.35 10.47 5.72
N THR A 108 5.96 11.64 6.20
CA THR A 108 4.74 11.84 7.00
C THR A 108 3.79 12.73 6.22
N LEU A 109 2.54 12.30 6.10
CA LEU A 109 1.46 12.96 5.39
C LEU A 109 0.38 13.43 6.36
N LEU A 110 -0.32 14.49 5.98
CA LEU A 110 -1.54 14.94 6.63
C LEU A 110 -2.73 14.24 5.98
N SER A 111 -3.59 13.63 6.80
CA SER A 111 -4.87 13.09 6.38
C SER A 111 -5.86 14.22 6.09
N PRO A 112 -6.42 14.31 4.88
CA PRO A 112 -7.41 15.34 4.57
C PRO A 112 -8.74 15.18 5.32
N ALA A 113 -9.05 13.98 5.81
CA ALA A 113 -10.35 13.66 6.41
C ALA A 113 -10.49 14.18 7.85
N ASP A 114 -9.43 14.06 8.65
CA ASP A 114 -9.42 14.33 10.10
C ASP A 114 -8.24 15.21 10.54
N GLY A 115 -7.31 15.53 9.63
CA GLY A 115 -6.11 16.30 9.94
C GLY A 115 -5.03 15.52 10.71
N SER A 116 -5.16 14.19 10.84
CA SER A 116 -4.16 13.37 11.53
C SER A 116 -2.89 13.17 10.70
N LEU A 117 -1.75 12.96 11.37
CA LEU A 117 -0.49 12.65 10.70
C LEU A 117 -0.30 11.13 10.59
N HIS A 118 0.12 10.67 9.42
CA HIS A 118 0.40 9.25 9.18
C HIS A 118 1.58 9.05 8.23
N LYS A 119 2.16 7.85 8.22
CA LYS A 119 3.23 7.46 7.29
C LYS A 119 2.67 7.14 5.91
N ALA A 120 3.42 7.44 4.86
CA ALA A 120 2.97 7.20 3.49
C ALA A 120 2.67 5.71 3.23
N ILE A 121 3.48 4.79 3.77
CA ILE A 121 3.09 3.38 3.94
C ILE A 121 2.70 3.15 5.40
N ARG A 122 1.55 2.54 5.63
CA ARG A 122 1.00 2.33 6.98
C ARG A 122 0.12 1.09 7.04
N ARG A 123 -0.10 0.55 8.24
CA ARG A 123 -1.20 -0.38 8.48
C ARG A 123 -2.53 0.39 8.52
N PRO A 124 -3.62 -0.17 7.95
CA PRO A 124 -4.89 0.54 7.85
C PRO A 124 -5.67 0.55 9.18
N GLY A 125 -6.57 1.52 9.34
CA GLY A 125 -7.40 1.74 10.54
C GLY A 125 -6.75 2.54 11.67
N ALA A 126 -7.60 3.18 12.49
CA ALA A 126 -7.19 3.82 13.73
C ALA A 126 -6.49 2.79 14.65
N GLU A 127 -5.34 3.16 15.22
CA GLU A 127 -4.53 2.29 16.09
C GLU A 127 -4.23 0.89 15.52
N PHE A 128 -4.12 0.75 14.19
CA PHE A 128 -3.75 -0.51 13.51
C PHE A 128 -4.82 -1.62 13.59
N LYS A 129 -6.09 -1.25 13.71
CA LYS A 129 -7.21 -2.19 13.89
C LYS A 129 -8.00 -2.52 12.61
N GLY A 130 -7.61 -2.05 11.43
CA GLY A 130 -8.30 -2.39 10.17
C GLY A 130 -8.17 -3.87 9.77
N VAL A 131 -9.21 -4.40 9.09
CA VAL A 131 -9.20 -5.74 8.47
C VAL A 131 -9.48 -5.62 6.95
N PRO A 132 -8.60 -6.09 6.05
CA PRO A 132 -7.35 -6.79 6.32
C PRO A 132 -6.29 -5.87 6.92
N SER A 133 -5.40 -6.45 7.72
CA SER A 133 -4.33 -5.72 8.41
C SER A 133 -3.12 -5.38 7.51
N THR A 134 -3.14 -5.84 6.26
CA THR A 134 -2.10 -5.61 5.25
C THR A 134 -1.82 -4.12 5.08
N CYS A 135 -0.55 -3.74 5.01
CA CYS A 135 -0.16 -2.35 4.82
C CYS A 135 -0.70 -1.77 3.50
N VAL A 136 -0.87 -0.45 3.45
CA VAL A 136 -1.28 0.29 2.26
C VAL A 136 -0.34 1.47 2.05
N VAL A 137 -0.08 1.81 0.78
CA VAL A 137 0.71 3.00 0.40
C VAL A 137 -0.22 4.10 -0.12
N ASP A 138 -0.23 5.27 0.54
CA ASP A 138 -0.82 6.51 0.03
C ASP A 138 0.11 7.09 -1.05
N LYS A 139 -0.05 6.61 -2.28
CA LYS A 139 0.65 7.10 -3.48
C LYS A 139 -0.39 7.74 -4.40
N ARG A 140 -0.32 9.07 -4.53
CA ARG A 140 -1.33 9.91 -5.20
C ARG A 140 -1.04 10.16 -6.68
N GLY A 141 0.18 9.86 -7.11
CA GLY A 141 0.63 10.06 -8.49
C GLY A 141 2.04 10.64 -8.57
N VAL A 142 2.41 11.14 -9.75
CA VAL A 142 3.74 11.69 -10.02
C VAL A 142 3.82 13.13 -9.53
N PRO A 143 4.77 13.52 -8.65
CA PRO A 143 4.88 14.90 -8.20
C PRO A 143 5.39 15.82 -9.32
N PRO A 144 5.02 17.12 -9.33
CA PRO A 144 5.40 18.06 -10.39
C PRO A 144 6.90 18.15 -10.68
N CYS A 145 7.73 18.07 -9.64
CA CYS A 145 9.19 18.08 -9.79
C CYS A 145 9.74 16.86 -10.53
N ASN A 146 9.14 15.68 -10.35
CA ASN A 146 9.51 14.46 -11.08
C ASN A 146 9.04 14.54 -12.53
N ALA A 147 7.77 14.93 -12.74
CA ALA A 147 7.17 15.07 -14.07
C ALA A 147 7.89 16.11 -14.95
N ALA A 148 8.40 17.18 -14.34
CA ALA A 148 9.14 18.22 -15.04
C ALA A 148 10.58 17.84 -15.41
N CYS A 149 11.16 16.81 -14.76
CA CYS A 149 12.52 16.39 -15.02
C CYS A 149 12.60 15.57 -16.32
N PRO A 150 13.32 16.02 -17.36
CA PRO A 150 13.44 15.28 -18.62
C PRO A 150 14.00 13.85 -18.44
N ALA A 151 14.94 13.69 -17.49
CA ALA A 151 15.56 12.41 -17.18
C ALA A 151 14.72 11.52 -16.24
N GLY A 152 13.57 12.00 -15.75
CA GLY A 152 12.69 11.25 -14.85
C GLY A 152 13.28 10.98 -13.46
N VAL A 153 14.11 11.89 -12.93
CA VAL A 153 14.72 11.75 -11.61
C VAL A 153 13.63 11.77 -10.52
N ASN A 154 13.69 10.83 -9.57
CA ASN A 154 12.81 10.84 -8.40
C ASN A 154 13.22 11.90 -7.37
N VAL A 155 12.84 13.16 -7.65
CA VAL A 155 13.16 14.31 -6.80
C VAL A 155 12.56 14.19 -5.41
N GLN A 156 11.27 13.89 -5.31
CA GLN A 156 10.60 13.77 -4.00
C GLN A 156 11.26 12.69 -3.13
N GLY A 157 11.65 11.56 -3.72
CA GLY A 157 12.32 10.44 -3.06
C GLY A 157 13.63 10.83 -2.40
N TYR A 158 14.57 11.38 -3.17
CA TYR A 158 15.89 11.71 -2.61
C TYR A 158 15.81 12.88 -1.63
N VAL A 159 14.89 13.83 -1.83
CA VAL A 159 14.66 14.92 -0.86
C VAL A 159 14.13 14.36 0.47
N ALA A 160 13.21 13.38 0.42
CA ALA A 160 12.72 12.71 1.63
C ALA A 160 13.84 11.95 2.37
N LEU A 161 14.73 11.27 1.65
CA LEU A 161 15.89 10.58 2.21
C LEU A 161 16.90 11.55 2.85
N ILE A 162 17.22 12.65 2.15
CA ILE A 162 18.07 13.72 2.71
C ILE A 162 17.46 14.26 4.00
N SER A 163 16.14 14.46 4.08
CA SER A 163 15.48 14.97 5.30
C SER A 163 15.69 14.09 6.55
N LYS A 164 16.06 12.83 6.37
CA LYS A 164 16.39 11.83 7.41
C LYS A 164 17.89 11.55 7.54
N GLY A 165 18.75 12.25 6.81
CA GLY A 165 20.19 12.02 6.81
C GLY A 165 20.66 10.78 6.05
N LYS A 166 19.77 10.13 5.28
CA LYS A 166 20.07 8.93 4.48
C LYS A 166 20.73 9.30 3.14
N LEU A 167 21.97 9.80 3.20
CA LEU A 167 22.64 10.40 2.04
C LEU A 167 23.05 9.36 0.99
N ARG A 168 23.51 8.19 1.44
CA ARG A 168 23.89 7.09 0.54
C ARG A 168 22.70 6.65 -0.29
N GLU A 169 21.59 6.38 0.37
CA GLU A 169 20.33 5.98 -0.25
C GLU A 169 19.79 7.06 -1.19
N ALA A 170 19.93 8.34 -0.80
CA ALA A 170 19.54 9.46 -1.65
C ALA A 170 20.38 9.51 -2.94
N LEU A 171 21.70 9.31 -2.83
CA LEU A 171 22.61 9.30 -3.98
C LEU A 171 22.36 8.11 -4.91
N GLU A 172 22.13 6.92 -4.36
CA GLU A 172 21.73 5.72 -5.11
C GLU A 172 20.46 5.98 -5.92
N LEU A 173 19.42 6.55 -5.28
CA LEU A 173 18.16 6.87 -5.93
C LEU A 173 18.31 7.91 -7.05
N ILE A 174 19.19 8.90 -6.88
CA ILE A 174 19.52 9.84 -7.97
C ILE A 174 20.20 9.09 -9.13
N ARG A 175 21.11 8.17 -8.83
CA ARG A 175 21.89 7.39 -9.81
C ARG A 175 21.10 6.32 -10.54
N GLU A 176 19.92 5.95 -10.07
CA GLU A 176 18.97 5.14 -10.85
C GLU A 176 18.66 5.84 -12.18
N ALA A 177 18.37 7.14 -12.14
CA ALA A 177 18.02 7.92 -13.32
C ALA A 177 19.24 8.51 -14.04
N VAL A 178 20.19 9.13 -13.33
CA VAL A 178 21.23 9.96 -13.96
C VAL A 178 22.66 9.58 -13.57
N PRO A 179 23.65 9.58 -14.49
CA PRO A 179 25.01 9.16 -14.14
C PRO A 179 25.78 10.20 -13.34
N PHE A 180 25.32 11.46 -13.40
CA PHE A 180 26.10 12.65 -13.07
C PHE A 180 25.52 13.51 -11.93
N PRO A 181 25.22 12.97 -10.74
CA PRO A 181 24.69 13.76 -9.63
C PRO A 181 25.57 14.97 -9.25
N HIS A 182 26.89 14.87 -9.27
CA HIS A 182 27.80 15.97 -8.91
C HIS A 182 27.79 17.09 -9.95
N ILE A 183 27.86 16.75 -11.25
CA ILE A 183 27.79 17.76 -12.32
C ILE A 183 26.39 18.39 -12.37
N LEU A 184 25.32 17.59 -12.37
CA LEU A 184 23.94 18.10 -12.42
C LEU A 184 23.56 18.92 -11.18
N GLY A 185 24.19 18.69 -10.03
CA GLY A 185 24.02 19.51 -8.84
C GLY A 185 24.56 20.94 -8.99
N ARG A 186 25.44 21.19 -9.98
CA ARG A 186 26.11 22.48 -10.24
C ARG A 186 25.57 23.22 -11.45
N VAL A 187 25.22 22.50 -12.52
CA VAL A 187 24.98 23.13 -13.84
C VAL A 187 23.58 22.89 -14.41
N CYS A 188 22.69 22.23 -13.67
CA CYS A 188 21.33 21.96 -14.14
C CYS A 188 20.45 23.22 -14.18
N THR A 189 19.64 23.34 -15.22
CA THR A 189 18.62 24.39 -15.39
C THR A 189 17.38 24.22 -14.52
N HIS A 190 17.35 23.17 -13.68
CA HIS A 190 16.38 22.92 -12.61
C HIS A 190 14.89 23.12 -12.96
N PRO A 191 14.37 22.52 -14.06
CA PRO A 191 12.94 22.60 -14.41
C PRO A 191 12.02 22.05 -13.30
N CYS A 192 12.56 21.15 -12.47
CA CYS A 192 11.90 20.62 -11.28
C CYS A 192 11.64 21.67 -10.19
N GLU A 193 12.46 22.72 -10.09
CA GLU A 193 12.24 23.85 -9.17
C GLU A 193 11.19 24.81 -9.74
N THR A 194 11.22 25.07 -11.06
CA THR A 194 10.20 25.89 -11.75
C THR A 194 8.80 25.30 -11.59
N ALA A 195 8.65 23.97 -11.71
CA ALA A 195 7.38 23.28 -11.56
C ALA A 195 6.97 23.02 -10.09
N CYS A 196 7.81 23.39 -9.11
CA CYS A 196 7.57 23.03 -7.71
C CYS A 196 6.34 23.73 -7.13
N THR A 197 5.35 22.96 -6.67
CA THR A 197 4.12 23.50 -6.05
C THR A 197 4.38 24.44 -4.88
N ARG A 198 5.47 24.23 -4.13
CA ARG A 198 5.86 25.11 -3.01
C ARG A 198 6.09 26.57 -3.46
N GLY A 199 6.49 26.78 -4.72
CA GLY A 199 6.65 28.12 -5.29
C GLY A 199 5.34 28.93 -5.36
N LYS A 200 4.17 28.28 -5.28
CA LYS A 200 2.87 28.95 -5.16
C LYS A 200 2.57 29.48 -3.74
N ILE A 201 3.38 29.09 -2.75
CA ILE A 201 3.24 29.49 -1.33
C ILE A 201 4.34 30.47 -0.96
N ASP A 202 5.59 30.11 -1.20
CA ASP A 202 6.75 30.96 -0.93
C ASP A 202 7.83 30.83 -2.02
N GLN A 203 8.83 29.98 -1.83
CA GLN A 203 9.93 29.76 -2.77
C GLN A 203 10.07 28.25 -3.02
N PRO A 204 10.40 27.83 -4.25
CA PRO A 204 10.67 26.42 -4.55
C PRO A 204 11.69 25.79 -3.61
N ILE A 205 11.64 24.46 -3.51
CA ILE A 205 12.69 23.69 -2.85
C ILE A 205 13.99 23.85 -3.63
N GLY A 206 15.12 24.01 -2.93
CA GLY A 206 16.47 24.03 -3.52
C GLY A 206 16.93 22.64 -3.96
N ILE A 207 16.21 22.06 -4.92
CA ILE A 207 16.36 20.70 -5.45
C ILE A 207 17.77 20.46 -6.03
N ALA A 208 18.31 21.42 -6.77
CA ALA A 208 19.65 21.31 -7.35
C ALA A 208 20.74 21.32 -6.25
N SER A 209 20.62 22.23 -5.30
CA SER A 209 21.54 22.34 -4.15
C SER A 209 21.47 21.10 -3.25
N LEU A 210 20.29 20.52 -3.04
CA LEU A 210 20.12 19.27 -2.30
C LEU A 210 20.73 18.07 -3.03
N LYS A 211 20.61 18.01 -4.37
CA LYS A 211 21.28 16.99 -5.18
C LYS A 211 22.80 17.09 -5.05
N ARG A 212 23.35 18.31 -5.18
CA ARG A 212 24.78 18.58 -4.95
C ARG A 212 25.22 18.14 -3.56
N TYR A 213 24.46 18.51 -2.53
CA TYR A 213 24.75 18.11 -1.15
C TYR A 213 24.81 16.58 -0.98
N ALA A 214 23.83 15.84 -1.51
CA ALA A 214 23.83 14.38 -1.42
C ALA A 214 25.03 13.76 -2.15
N ALA A 215 25.42 14.33 -3.29
CA ALA A 215 26.59 13.88 -4.04
C ALA A 215 27.88 14.19 -3.28
N ASP A 216 28.12 15.45 -2.93
CA ASP A 216 29.38 15.94 -2.37
C ASP A 216 29.66 15.38 -0.95
N MET A 217 28.62 15.10 -0.15
CA MET A 217 28.78 14.59 1.22
C MET A 217 28.83 13.06 1.32
N SER A 218 28.55 12.35 0.22
CA SER A 218 28.64 10.89 0.23
C SER A 218 30.10 10.47 0.02
N PRO A 219 30.67 9.60 0.89
CA PRO A 219 32.00 9.04 0.75
C PRO A 219 32.29 8.55 -0.67
N SER A 220 33.49 8.87 -1.15
CA SER A 220 33.96 8.50 -2.50
C SER A 220 33.89 7.00 -2.75
N GLN A 221 33.94 6.14 -1.71
CA GLN A 221 33.84 4.69 -1.78
C GLN A 221 32.45 4.13 -2.15
N TYR A 222 31.37 4.93 -2.14
CA TYR A 222 30.06 4.56 -2.71
C TYR A 222 30.07 4.65 -4.25
N ILE A 223 31.21 4.30 -4.83
CA ILE A 223 31.50 4.17 -6.24
C ILE A 223 30.44 3.23 -6.81
N LEU A 224 30.06 3.44 -8.07
CA LEU A 224 29.38 2.46 -8.89
C LEU A 224 30.20 1.15 -8.86
N MET A 225 29.98 0.32 -7.83
CA MET A 225 30.51 -1.02 -7.79
C MET A 225 29.58 -1.84 -8.68
N PRO A 226 30.11 -2.66 -9.59
CA PRO A 226 29.32 -3.71 -10.19
C PRO A 226 28.62 -4.44 -9.04
N THR A 227 27.29 -4.47 -9.04
CA THR A 227 26.60 -5.51 -8.28
C THR A 227 27.09 -6.84 -8.83
N GLU A 228 27.23 -7.86 -7.99
CA GLU A 228 27.69 -9.20 -8.42
C GLU A 228 26.82 -9.78 -9.56
N ASP A 229 25.63 -9.19 -9.78
CA ASP A 229 24.67 -9.49 -10.84
C ASP A 229 24.85 -8.73 -12.17
N VAL A 230 26.03 -8.16 -12.50
CA VAL A 230 26.22 -7.68 -13.89
C VAL A 230 26.26 -8.91 -14.80
N PRO A 231 25.26 -9.13 -15.68
CA PRO A 231 25.27 -10.28 -16.56
C PRO A 231 26.53 -10.22 -17.44
N PRO A 232 27.20 -11.36 -17.72
CA PRO A 232 28.25 -11.37 -18.73
C PRO A 232 27.68 -10.80 -20.05
N PRO A 233 28.48 -10.10 -20.86
CA PRO A 233 28.01 -9.53 -22.13
C PRO A 233 27.30 -10.59 -22.96
N GLN A 234 25.97 -10.50 -23.11
CA GLN A 234 25.19 -11.52 -23.83
C GLN A 234 24.95 -11.13 -25.29
N TYR A 235 24.93 -9.83 -25.63
CA TYR A 235 24.46 -9.37 -26.93
C TYR A 235 25.23 -8.13 -27.43
N GLY A 236 25.62 -8.15 -28.70
CA GLY A 236 25.97 -7.03 -29.60
C GLY A 236 26.98 -5.97 -29.17
N GLN A 237 27.95 -5.67 -30.04
CA GLN A 237 28.87 -4.54 -29.84
C GLN A 237 28.21 -3.22 -30.26
N VAL A 238 28.21 -2.21 -29.37
CA VAL A 238 27.65 -0.88 -29.66
C VAL A 238 28.76 0.18 -29.76
N ALA A 239 28.74 0.98 -30.81
CA ALA A 239 29.61 2.16 -30.92
C ALA A 239 28.85 3.42 -30.52
N ILE A 240 29.46 4.25 -29.66
CA ILE A 240 28.92 5.55 -29.26
C ILE A 240 29.88 6.63 -29.70
N VAL A 241 29.43 7.58 -30.51
CA VAL A 241 30.25 8.68 -31.02
C VAL A 241 29.98 9.93 -30.19
N GLY A 242 30.94 10.31 -29.34
CA GLY A 242 30.91 11.46 -28.43
C GLY A 242 30.76 11.05 -26.97
N ALA A 243 31.72 11.45 -26.11
CA ALA A 243 31.72 11.21 -24.68
C ALA A 243 31.06 12.37 -23.90
N GLY A 244 30.04 12.99 -24.46
CA GLY A 244 29.20 13.98 -23.78
C GLY A 244 28.15 13.34 -22.85
N PRO A 245 27.31 14.15 -22.17
CA PRO A 245 26.28 13.64 -21.26
C PRO A 245 25.32 12.61 -21.90
N ALA A 246 24.93 12.80 -23.16
CA ALA A 246 24.07 11.85 -23.88
C ALA A 246 24.77 10.50 -24.11
N GLY A 247 25.98 10.52 -24.70
CA GLY A 247 26.74 9.32 -25.02
C GLY A 247 27.13 8.51 -23.79
N LEU A 248 27.64 9.16 -22.74
CA LEU A 248 28.01 8.49 -21.49
C LEU A 248 26.80 7.93 -20.72
N THR A 249 25.65 8.60 -20.79
CA THR A 249 24.40 8.06 -20.22
C THR A 249 23.96 6.82 -20.97
N CYS A 250 24.00 6.86 -22.31
CA CYS A 250 23.68 5.71 -23.15
C CYS A 250 24.60 4.52 -22.84
N ALA A 251 25.91 4.76 -22.75
CA ALA A 251 26.90 3.73 -22.40
C ALA A 251 26.59 3.05 -21.05
N ARG A 252 26.29 3.84 -20.01
CA ARG A 252 25.93 3.31 -18.68
C ARG A 252 24.65 2.48 -18.72
N ASP A 253 23.62 2.96 -19.39
CA ASP A 253 22.32 2.28 -19.42
C ASP A 253 22.39 0.98 -20.23
N LEU A 254 23.13 0.98 -21.35
CA LEU A 254 23.44 -0.23 -22.12
C LEU A 254 24.21 -1.26 -21.29
N PHE A 255 25.20 -0.82 -20.50
CA PHE A 255 25.91 -1.71 -19.58
C PHE A 255 24.97 -2.38 -18.57
N ARG A 256 24.04 -1.62 -17.97
CA ARG A 256 23.02 -2.15 -17.05
C ARG A 256 22.04 -3.12 -17.73
N MET A 257 21.89 -3.04 -19.04
CA MET A 257 21.06 -3.94 -19.86
C MET A 257 21.84 -5.16 -20.36
N GLY A 258 23.15 -5.26 -20.10
CA GLY A 258 24.00 -6.40 -20.49
C GLY A 258 24.73 -6.23 -21.82
N HIS A 259 24.81 -5.01 -22.35
CA HIS A 259 25.54 -4.68 -23.60
C HIS A 259 26.90 -4.03 -23.33
N VAL A 260 27.85 -4.24 -24.24
CA VAL A 260 29.16 -3.58 -24.20
C VAL A 260 29.19 -2.46 -25.23
N ALA A 261 29.57 -1.27 -24.77
CA ALA A 261 29.70 -0.09 -25.61
C ALA A 261 31.12 0.48 -25.59
N THR A 262 31.65 0.79 -26.77
CA THR A 262 32.88 1.57 -26.94
C THR A 262 32.51 3.00 -27.31
N VAL A 263 33.00 3.97 -26.54
CA VAL A 263 32.77 5.40 -26.78
C VAL A 263 33.97 5.99 -27.52
N PHE A 264 33.75 6.59 -28.69
CA PHE A 264 34.75 7.30 -29.47
C PHE A 264 34.61 8.81 -29.24
N GLU A 265 35.64 9.43 -28.67
CA GLU A 265 35.67 10.85 -28.32
C GLU A 265 36.73 11.59 -29.15
N ALA A 266 36.34 12.68 -29.80
CA ALA A 266 37.21 13.45 -30.67
C ALA A 266 38.31 14.20 -29.89
N LEU A 267 38.01 14.66 -28.67
CA LEU A 267 38.89 15.43 -27.82
C LEU A 267 39.80 14.53 -26.96
N PRO A 268 40.88 15.07 -26.36
CA PRO A 268 41.73 14.32 -25.44
C PRO A 268 41.08 14.02 -24.08
N VAL A 269 39.87 14.56 -23.81
CA VAL A 269 39.17 14.43 -22.54
C VAL A 269 37.70 14.06 -22.76
N ALA A 270 37.14 13.23 -21.88
CA ALA A 270 35.72 12.90 -21.86
C ALA A 270 34.88 13.99 -21.15
N GLY A 271 33.58 14.01 -21.46
CA GLY A 271 32.59 14.93 -20.88
C GLY A 271 32.02 15.94 -21.88
N GLY A 272 32.49 15.98 -23.13
CA GLY A 272 31.96 16.88 -24.17
C GLY A 272 31.88 18.35 -23.71
N MET A 273 30.76 19.03 -23.99
CA MET A 273 30.59 20.44 -23.63
C MET A 273 30.64 20.75 -22.13
N VAL A 274 30.34 19.81 -21.23
CA VAL A 274 30.55 20.05 -19.78
C VAL A 274 32.04 20.00 -19.40
N ALA A 275 32.87 19.35 -20.20
CA ALA A 275 34.32 19.33 -19.98
C ALA A 275 35.02 20.59 -20.51
N VAL A 276 34.60 21.06 -21.69
CA VAL A 276 35.32 22.14 -22.40
C VAL A 276 34.57 23.47 -22.46
N GLY A 277 33.25 23.48 -22.29
CA GLY A 277 32.44 24.69 -22.35
C GLY A 277 32.15 25.35 -21.00
N MET A 278 32.32 24.63 -19.88
CA MET A 278 32.01 25.15 -18.55
C MET A 278 33.29 25.51 -17.79
N PRO A 279 33.45 26.76 -17.33
CA PRO A 279 34.63 27.17 -16.56
C PRO A 279 34.75 26.44 -15.22
N ARG A 280 36.00 26.26 -14.75
CA ARG A 280 36.31 25.59 -13.48
C ARG A 280 35.62 26.21 -12.26
N PHE A 281 35.37 27.52 -12.25
CA PHE A 281 34.71 28.20 -11.14
C PHE A 281 33.22 27.85 -10.98
N ARG A 282 32.60 27.26 -12.02
CA ARG A 282 31.25 26.67 -11.98
C ARG A 282 31.28 25.16 -11.80
N LEU A 283 32.16 24.50 -12.54
CA LEU A 283 32.29 23.05 -12.53
C LEU A 283 33.77 22.66 -12.37
N PRO A 284 34.20 22.32 -11.15
CA PRO A 284 35.56 21.88 -10.91
C PRO A 284 35.92 20.66 -11.75
N ARG A 285 37.13 20.66 -12.30
CA ARG A 285 37.60 19.61 -13.22
C ARG A 285 37.75 18.29 -12.48
N GLU A 286 38.24 18.37 -11.26
CA GLU A 286 38.51 17.26 -10.36
C GLU A 286 37.20 16.52 -10.01
N VAL A 287 36.11 17.27 -9.81
CA VAL A 287 34.77 16.71 -9.56
C VAL A 287 34.23 16.00 -10.80
N ARG A 288 34.32 16.65 -11.97
CA ARG A 288 33.88 16.08 -13.25
C ARG A 288 34.66 14.81 -13.59
N GLU A 289 35.99 14.86 -13.50
CA GLU A 289 36.88 13.75 -13.84
C GLU A 289 36.67 12.57 -12.90
N ALA A 290 36.50 12.81 -11.59
CA ALA A 290 36.17 11.75 -10.65
C ALA A 290 34.80 11.10 -10.97
N GLU A 291 33.80 11.88 -11.36
CA GLU A 291 32.48 11.35 -11.70
C GLU A 291 32.49 10.52 -12.99
N ILE A 292 33.22 10.96 -14.03
CA ILE A 292 33.41 10.19 -15.26
C ILE A 292 34.25 8.94 -15.01
N ALA A 293 35.31 9.03 -14.20
CA ALA A 293 36.14 7.87 -13.84
C ALA A 293 35.34 6.78 -13.12
N ASN A 294 34.29 7.14 -12.38
CA ASN A 294 33.39 6.16 -11.78
C ASN A 294 32.55 5.40 -12.82
N LEU A 295 32.25 5.99 -13.99
CA LEU A 295 31.60 5.28 -15.09
C LEU A 295 32.54 4.29 -15.77
N LEU A 296 33.84 4.62 -15.89
CA LEU A 296 34.83 3.72 -16.48
C LEU A 296 34.98 2.41 -15.69
N LYS A 297 34.66 2.41 -14.40
CA LYS A 297 34.64 1.21 -13.55
C LYS A 297 33.54 0.21 -13.93
N LEU A 298 32.54 0.65 -14.68
CA LEU A 298 31.49 -0.19 -15.25
C LEU A 298 31.95 -0.87 -16.55
N GLY A 299 33.25 -1.01 -16.82
CA GLY A 299 33.75 -1.66 -18.05
C GLY A 299 33.47 -0.90 -19.34
N ILE A 300 33.06 0.38 -19.25
CA ILE A 300 32.86 1.25 -20.42
C ILE A 300 34.22 1.66 -20.96
N GLU A 301 34.50 1.33 -22.21
CA GLU A 301 35.73 1.74 -22.90
C GLU A 301 35.52 3.13 -23.55
N ILE A 302 36.44 4.06 -23.31
CA ILE A 302 36.46 5.37 -23.99
C ILE A 302 37.77 5.53 -24.74
N LYS A 303 37.68 5.68 -26.07
CA LYS A 303 38.80 5.97 -26.98
C LYS A 303 38.80 7.47 -27.30
N THR A 304 39.66 8.22 -26.63
CA THR A 304 39.86 9.66 -26.88
C THR A 304 40.69 9.88 -28.16
N ASN A 305 40.75 11.13 -28.64
CA ASN A 305 41.44 11.50 -29.87
C ASN A 305 40.99 10.70 -31.11
N SER A 306 39.71 10.30 -31.15
CA SER A 306 39.12 9.48 -32.21
C SER A 306 37.99 10.24 -32.93
N PRO A 307 38.31 11.32 -33.69
CA PRO A 307 37.29 12.12 -34.38
C PRO A 307 36.63 11.37 -35.54
N LEU A 308 35.31 11.48 -35.65
CA LEU A 308 34.55 10.98 -36.80
C LEU A 308 34.78 11.86 -38.04
N GLY A 309 34.89 11.25 -39.22
CA GLY A 309 34.92 11.94 -40.53
C GLY A 309 36.29 11.97 -41.24
N LYS A 310 37.36 11.46 -40.61
CA LYS A 310 38.64 11.19 -41.28
C LYS A 310 38.89 9.68 -41.36
N ASP A 311 39.70 9.15 -40.45
CA ASP A 311 40.11 7.74 -40.41
C ASP A 311 39.05 6.83 -39.75
N LEU A 312 37.95 7.40 -39.27
CA LEU A 312 36.84 6.71 -38.63
C LEU A 312 35.52 7.23 -39.22
N THR A 313 34.81 6.38 -39.97
CA THR A 313 33.46 6.64 -40.52
C THR A 313 32.41 5.71 -39.92
N LEU A 314 31.12 6.03 -40.13
CA LEU A 314 30.02 5.17 -39.69
C LEU A 314 30.08 3.78 -40.36
N SER A 315 30.47 3.74 -41.63
CA SER A 315 30.69 2.49 -42.37
C SER A 315 31.85 1.69 -41.80
N ASN A 316 32.95 2.34 -41.40
CA ASN A 316 34.07 1.65 -40.76
C ASN A 316 33.66 1.02 -39.43
N LEU A 317 32.87 1.72 -38.61
CA LEU A 317 32.34 1.16 -37.36
C LEU A 317 31.48 -0.09 -37.62
N ARG A 318 30.61 -0.08 -38.64
CA ARG A 318 29.87 -1.30 -39.02
C ARG A 318 30.79 -2.44 -39.46
N LEU A 319 31.79 -2.15 -40.28
CA LEU A 319 32.76 -3.16 -40.74
C LEU A 319 33.61 -3.74 -39.60
N GLN A 320 33.81 -2.98 -38.52
CA GLN A 320 34.48 -3.45 -37.29
C GLN A 320 33.59 -4.36 -36.43
N GLY A 321 32.33 -4.59 -36.81
CA GLY A 321 31.41 -5.50 -36.12
C GLY A 321 30.45 -4.82 -35.13
N TYR A 322 30.38 -3.49 -35.10
CA TYR A 322 29.39 -2.78 -34.28
C TYR A 322 28.00 -2.88 -34.92
N GLU A 323 27.05 -3.51 -34.21
CA GLU A 323 25.70 -3.79 -34.69
C GLU A 323 24.76 -2.57 -34.57
N ALA A 324 25.01 -1.71 -33.58
CA ALA A 324 24.28 -0.46 -33.39
C ALA A 324 25.25 0.70 -33.15
N ILE A 325 24.89 1.90 -33.64
CA ILE A 325 25.70 3.12 -33.49
C ILE A 325 24.83 4.23 -32.88
N PHE A 326 25.33 4.92 -31.85
CA PHE A 326 24.70 6.10 -31.27
C PHE A 326 25.54 7.35 -31.48
N ILE A 327 24.97 8.37 -32.13
CA ILE A 327 25.63 9.64 -32.43
C ILE A 327 25.24 10.68 -31.40
N ALA A 328 26.23 11.13 -30.61
CA ALA A 328 26.09 12.07 -29.51
C ALA A 328 27.18 13.15 -29.55
N THR A 329 27.55 13.61 -30.76
CA THR A 329 28.67 14.53 -31.02
C THR A 329 28.44 15.96 -30.50
N GLY A 330 27.20 16.34 -30.18
CA GLY A 330 26.86 17.64 -29.62
C GLY A 330 27.03 18.83 -30.59
N ALA A 331 27.01 20.06 -30.05
CA ALA A 331 27.08 21.31 -30.80
C ALA A 331 28.38 22.09 -30.53
N HIS A 332 29.48 21.67 -31.17
CA HIS A 332 30.82 22.22 -30.92
C HIS A 332 31.25 23.37 -31.84
N LYS A 333 30.45 23.79 -32.84
CA LYS A 333 30.73 24.95 -33.70
C LYS A 333 30.03 26.20 -33.17
N ASN A 334 30.64 27.37 -33.34
CA ASN A 334 30.02 28.65 -33.00
C ASN A 334 29.27 29.26 -34.20
N GLN A 335 28.19 29.98 -33.92
CA GLN A 335 27.50 30.77 -34.95
C GLN A 335 28.28 32.06 -35.25
N ARG A 336 28.37 32.41 -36.54
CA ARG A 336 28.98 33.66 -37.01
C ARG A 336 27.99 34.83 -36.97
N LEU A 337 28.47 36.00 -36.58
CA LEU A 337 27.75 37.27 -36.65
C LEU A 337 27.45 37.67 -38.11
N ASN A 338 28.33 37.28 -39.04
CA ASN A 338 28.28 37.64 -40.46
C ASN A 338 28.32 39.16 -40.67
N ILE A 339 29.25 39.82 -39.97
CA ILE A 339 29.50 41.27 -40.09
C ILE A 339 30.93 41.54 -40.57
N PRO A 340 31.21 42.69 -41.20
CA PRO A 340 32.57 43.06 -41.60
C PRO A 340 33.54 43.07 -40.40
N GLY A 341 34.76 42.57 -40.62
CA GLY A 341 35.83 42.55 -39.61
C GLY A 341 35.80 41.34 -38.66
N GLU A 342 34.90 40.37 -38.83
CA GLU A 342 34.81 39.18 -37.96
C GLU A 342 36.04 38.25 -38.03
N ASP A 343 36.87 38.34 -39.08
CA ASP A 343 38.08 37.53 -39.25
C ASP A 343 39.38 38.24 -38.78
N LEU A 344 39.28 39.40 -38.11
CA LEU A 344 40.44 40.15 -37.59
C LEU A 344 41.14 39.43 -36.42
N GLU A 345 42.46 39.61 -36.28
CA GLU A 345 43.20 39.12 -35.11
C GLU A 345 42.69 39.84 -33.85
N GLY A 346 42.25 39.08 -32.85
CA GLY A 346 41.59 39.59 -31.64
C GLY A 346 40.09 39.30 -31.59
N VAL A 347 39.47 38.85 -32.69
CA VAL A 347 38.12 38.26 -32.67
C VAL A 347 38.24 36.77 -32.35
N VAL A 348 37.57 36.31 -31.29
CA VAL A 348 37.62 34.91 -30.85
C VAL A 348 36.20 34.39 -30.63
N ASP A 349 35.91 33.16 -31.04
CA ASP A 349 34.65 32.54 -30.70
C ASP A 349 34.65 32.00 -29.26
N SER A 350 33.51 32.10 -28.59
CA SER A 350 33.38 31.71 -27.18
C SER A 350 33.65 30.24 -26.90
N ILE A 351 33.38 29.34 -27.85
CA ILE A 351 33.62 27.90 -27.65
C ILE A 351 35.12 27.63 -27.65
N SER A 352 35.87 28.16 -28.62
CA SER A 352 37.32 28.03 -28.68
C SER A 352 38.00 28.69 -27.48
N PHE A 353 37.52 29.87 -27.07
CA PHE A 353 38.02 30.57 -25.89
C PHE A 353 37.87 29.74 -24.61
N LEU A 354 36.65 29.29 -24.30
CA LEU A 354 36.37 28.50 -23.11
C LEU A 354 37.06 27.11 -23.16
N ARG A 355 37.12 26.49 -24.35
CA ARG A 355 37.84 25.23 -24.56
C ARG A 355 39.32 25.38 -24.25
N ALA A 356 39.97 26.44 -24.75
CA ALA A 356 41.38 26.68 -24.49
C ALA A 356 41.66 26.84 -22.98
N ILE A 357 40.84 27.64 -22.27
CA ILE A 357 40.90 27.77 -20.80
C ILE A 357 40.80 26.40 -20.14
N ASN A 358 39.78 25.62 -20.51
CA ASN A 358 39.49 24.32 -19.89
C ASN A 358 40.52 23.24 -20.19
N LEU A 359 41.19 23.31 -21.34
CA LEU A 359 42.29 22.41 -21.71
C LEU A 359 43.67 22.91 -21.26
N ARG A 360 43.74 24.02 -20.49
CA ARG A 360 45.00 24.67 -20.06
C ARG A 360 45.90 25.08 -21.23
N GLN A 361 45.29 25.41 -22.36
CA GLN A 361 46.00 25.98 -23.50
C GLN A 361 46.22 27.48 -23.27
N PRO A 362 47.31 28.08 -23.78
CA PRO A 362 47.51 29.51 -23.71
C PRO A 362 46.36 30.27 -24.39
N VAL A 363 45.82 31.27 -23.69
CA VAL A 363 44.74 32.12 -24.21
C VAL A 363 45.30 33.53 -24.39
N LYS A 364 45.23 34.05 -25.62
CA LYS A 364 45.56 35.44 -25.92
C LYS A 364 44.29 36.27 -25.74
N ILE A 365 44.31 37.19 -24.78
CA ILE A 365 43.24 38.13 -24.51
C ILE A 365 43.87 39.47 -24.15
N GLY A 366 43.26 40.56 -24.58
CA GLY A 366 43.70 41.91 -24.24
C GLY A 366 43.08 42.43 -22.94
N TYR A 367 43.26 43.73 -22.70
CA TYR A 367 42.80 44.45 -21.52
C TYR A 367 41.34 44.94 -21.64
N ASP A 368 40.85 45.24 -22.84
CA ASP A 368 39.51 45.78 -23.09
C ASP A 368 38.68 44.84 -23.96
N VAL A 369 37.85 44.04 -23.30
CA VAL A 369 37.13 42.93 -23.92
C VAL A 369 35.66 43.28 -24.14
N VAL A 370 35.14 43.00 -25.33
CA VAL A 370 33.71 43.02 -25.62
C VAL A 370 33.20 41.61 -25.89
N VAL A 371 32.16 41.19 -25.18
CA VAL A 371 31.46 39.91 -25.36
C VAL A 371 30.10 40.17 -26.01
N ILE A 372 29.82 39.52 -27.14
CA ILE A 372 28.54 39.66 -27.85
C ILE A 372 27.67 38.42 -27.58
N GLY A 373 26.55 38.59 -26.87
CA GLY A 373 25.62 37.49 -26.58
C GLY A 373 24.75 37.75 -25.35
N GLY A 374 23.82 36.83 -25.07
CA GLY A 374 22.93 36.93 -23.91
C GLY A 374 22.53 35.58 -23.31
N GLY A 375 23.38 34.56 -23.45
CA GLY A 375 23.17 33.21 -22.92
C GLY A 375 24.22 32.78 -21.91
N TYR A 376 24.16 31.53 -21.45
CA TYR A 376 25.12 30.97 -20.50
C TYR A 376 26.57 31.10 -20.98
N THR A 377 26.82 30.82 -22.26
CA THR A 377 28.15 30.91 -22.87
C THR A 377 28.73 32.32 -22.84
N SER A 378 27.90 33.36 -23.02
CA SER A 378 28.37 34.76 -22.95
C SER A 378 28.68 35.17 -21.51
N ILE A 379 27.87 34.73 -20.54
CA ILE A 379 28.13 34.95 -19.11
C ILE A 379 29.43 34.27 -18.69
N ASP A 380 29.60 32.99 -19.03
CA ASP A 380 30.80 32.23 -18.69
C ASP A 380 32.05 32.82 -19.35
N SER A 381 31.94 33.31 -20.59
CA SER A 381 33.04 33.99 -21.28
C SER A 381 33.42 35.31 -20.60
N ALA A 382 32.43 36.15 -20.26
CA ALA A 382 32.67 37.44 -19.61
C ALA A 382 33.29 37.27 -18.21
N ARG A 383 32.75 36.36 -17.39
CA ARG A 383 33.29 36.04 -16.06
C ARG A 383 34.67 35.40 -16.12
N SER A 384 34.95 34.62 -17.17
CA SER A 384 36.29 34.06 -17.40
C SER A 384 37.28 35.14 -17.82
N ALA A 385 36.88 36.10 -18.66
CA ALA A 385 37.73 37.23 -19.07
C ALA A 385 38.17 38.08 -17.87
N ILE A 386 37.26 38.39 -16.93
CA ILE A 386 37.63 39.11 -15.69
C ILE A 386 38.74 38.40 -14.90
N ARG A 387 38.68 37.06 -14.85
CA ARG A 387 39.67 36.24 -14.13
C ARG A 387 41.02 36.13 -14.84
N LEU A 388 41.10 36.57 -16.10
CA LEU A 388 42.34 36.72 -16.85
C LEU A 388 42.96 38.13 -16.70
N HIS A 389 42.49 38.90 -15.70
CA HIS A 389 43.00 40.23 -15.35
C HIS A 389 42.78 41.31 -16.44
N CYS A 390 41.72 41.17 -17.24
CA CYS A 390 41.29 42.23 -18.15
C CYS A 390 40.93 43.50 -17.35
N ARG A 391 41.29 44.67 -17.89
CA ARG A 391 40.98 45.98 -17.30
C ARG A 391 39.49 46.27 -17.33
N ARG A 392 38.83 45.96 -18.45
CA ARG A 392 37.41 46.21 -18.67
C ARG A 392 36.78 45.09 -19.48
N VAL A 393 35.61 44.62 -19.04
CA VAL A 393 34.82 43.61 -19.76
C VAL A 393 33.40 44.14 -19.94
N ARG A 394 32.98 44.29 -21.20
CA ARG A 394 31.61 44.70 -21.57
C ARG A 394 30.89 43.56 -22.26
N LEU A 395 29.60 43.38 -21.94
CA LEU A 395 28.74 42.39 -22.57
C LEU A 395 27.59 43.11 -23.27
N PHE A 396 27.47 42.93 -24.59
CA PHE A 396 26.43 43.54 -25.40
C PHE A 396 25.37 42.53 -25.78
N TYR A 397 24.12 42.86 -25.46
CA TYR A 397 22.96 42.04 -25.79
C TYR A 397 21.91 42.85 -26.55
N ARG A 398 21.44 42.30 -27.67
CA ARG A 398 20.50 42.97 -28.58
C ARG A 398 19.06 43.09 -28.05
N ARG A 399 18.74 42.51 -26.89
CA ARG A 399 17.43 42.59 -26.22
C ARG A 399 17.60 43.05 -24.76
N THR A 400 16.52 43.01 -23.97
CA THR A 400 16.57 43.37 -22.55
C THR A 400 16.97 42.19 -21.68
N ALA A 401 17.20 42.44 -20.39
CA ALA A 401 17.52 41.40 -19.41
C ALA A 401 16.45 40.29 -19.34
N GLN A 402 15.17 40.62 -19.58
CA GLN A 402 14.07 39.65 -19.50
C GLN A 402 14.15 38.55 -20.57
N GLU A 403 14.70 38.87 -21.75
CA GLU A 403 14.84 37.91 -22.84
C GLU A 403 16.21 37.20 -22.86
N MET A 404 17.10 37.45 -21.88
CA MET A 404 18.35 36.70 -21.76
C MET A 404 18.07 35.23 -21.44
N ALA A 405 18.88 34.32 -21.97
CA ALA A 405 18.75 32.90 -21.66
C ALA A 405 19.43 32.52 -20.32
N ALA A 406 20.38 33.33 -19.86
CA ALA A 406 21.01 33.15 -18.54
C ALA A 406 20.04 33.50 -17.41
N THR A 407 20.23 32.87 -16.24
CA THR A 407 19.32 33.09 -15.11
C THR A 407 19.53 34.47 -14.47
N PRO A 408 18.50 35.07 -13.83
CA PRO A 408 18.65 36.35 -13.12
C PRO A 408 19.76 36.34 -12.05
N ALA A 409 19.99 35.19 -11.41
CA ALA A 409 21.06 35.03 -10.43
C ALA A 409 22.45 35.12 -11.08
N GLU A 410 22.67 34.44 -12.21
CA GLU A 410 23.93 34.51 -12.94
C GLU A 410 24.20 35.90 -13.52
N ILE A 411 23.16 36.58 -14.03
CA ILE A 411 23.28 37.96 -14.51
C ILE A 411 23.73 38.88 -13.36
N LEU A 412 23.09 38.77 -12.20
CA LEU A 412 23.44 39.55 -11.02
C LEU A 412 24.89 39.28 -10.57
N GLU A 413 25.29 38.01 -10.45
CA GLU A 413 26.67 37.65 -10.10
C GLU A 413 27.70 38.20 -11.09
N THR A 414 27.35 38.24 -12.38
CA THR A 414 28.22 38.75 -13.44
C THR A 414 28.45 40.25 -13.30
N VAL A 415 27.39 41.01 -12.98
CA VAL A 415 27.48 42.44 -12.69
C VAL A 415 28.24 42.69 -11.37
N GLU A 416 27.98 41.89 -10.33
CA GLU A 416 28.70 41.96 -9.04
C GLU A 416 30.22 41.71 -9.19
N GLU A 417 30.62 40.88 -10.16
CA GLU A 417 32.02 40.61 -10.48
C GLU A 417 32.68 41.74 -11.30
N GLY A 418 31.92 42.73 -11.78
CA GLY A 418 32.43 43.90 -12.48
C GLY A 418 32.26 43.90 -14.00
N VAL A 419 31.44 42.99 -14.56
CA VAL A 419 31.10 43.03 -16.00
C VAL A 419 30.04 44.12 -16.25
N GLU A 420 30.31 44.98 -17.22
CA GLU A 420 29.37 46.00 -17.68
C GLU A 420 28.44 45.39 -18.75
N ILE A 421 27.16 45.20 -18.41
CA ILE A 421 26.17 44.67 -19.36
C ILE A 421 25.39 45.83 -19.98
N GLU A 422 25.48 45.99 -21.31
CA GLU A 422 24.61 46.90 -22.07
C GLU A 422 23.56 46.11 -22.85
N TYR A 423 22.30 46.41 -22.54
CA TYR A 423 21.13 45.88 -23.22
C TYR A 423 20.77 46.72 -24.44
N LEU A 424 19.99 46.13 -25.35
CA LEU A 424 19.53 46.78 -26.58
C LEU A 424 20.70 47.32 -27.44
N VAL A 425 21.77 46.53 -27.55
CA VAL A 425 22.96 46.85 -28.36
C VAL A 425 23.30 45.65 -29.26
N ALA A 426 23.55 45.89 -30.54
CA ALA A 426 24.12 44.87 -31.42
C ALA A 426 25.29 45.43 -32.25
N PRO A 427 26.30 44.59 -32.56
CA PRO A 427 27.42 45.00 -33.41
C PRO A 427 27.02 45.10 -34.89
N VAL A 428 27.55 46.09 -35.59
CA VAL A 428 27.35 46.33 -37.04
C VAL A 428 28.61 45.97 -37.82
N ARG A 429 29.80 46.31 -37.30
CA ARG A 429 31.11 45.90 -37.83
C ARG A 429 32.17 45.92 -36.75
N ILE A 430 33.23 45.13 -36.94
CA ILE A 430 34.42 45.15 -36.10
C ILE A 430 35.49 46.00 -36.78
N LEU A 431 36.06 46.94 -36.05
CA LEU A 431 37.05 47.88 -36.53
C LEU A 431 38.45 47.33 -36.26
N GLY A 432 39.36 47.46 -37.24
CA GLY A 432 40.73 47.00 -37.09
C GLY A 432 41.75 47.91 -37.75
N GLU A 433 42.95 47.91 -37.18
CA GLU A 433 44.16 48.55 -37.70
C GLU A 433 45.27 47.49 -37.79
N ASN A 434 46.05 47.50 -38.88
CA ASN A 434 47.12 46.51 -39.12
C ASN A 434 46.67 45.03 -38.98
N GLY A 435 45.41 44.73 -39.31
CA GLY A 435 44.83 43.38 -39.20
C GLY A 435 44.40 42.97 -37.78
N ARG A 436 44.51 43.86 -36.78
CA ARG A 436 44.09 43.63 -35.39
C ARG A 436 42.89 44.46 -34.99
N VAL A 437 42.07 43.92 -34.11
CA VAL A 437 40.89 44.62 -33.55
C VAL A 437 41.32 45.83 -32.72
N VAL A 438 40.67 46.97 -32.95
CA VAL A 438 40.80 48.20 -32.13
C VAL A 438 39.46 48.67 -31.55
N GLY A 439 38.34 48.12 -32.04
CA GLY A 439 37.02 48.40 -31.50
C GLY A 439 35.89 47.71 -32.25
N VAL A 440 34.67 47.97 -31.79
CA VAL A 440 33.43 47.48 -32.41
C VAL A 440 32.49 48.66 -32.62
N GLU A 441 31.96 48.79 -33.83
CA GLU A 441 30.85 49.70 -34.09
C GLU A 441 29.54 48.97 -33.76
N CYS A 442 28.76 49.56 -32.87
CA CYS A 442 27.49 49.05 -32.39
C CYS A 442 26.35 49.99 -32.75
N GLN A 443 25.14 49.45 -32.74
CA GLN A 443 23.90 50.19 -32.96
C GLN A 443 22.90 49.93 -31.82
N ARG A 444 22.13 50.95 -31.43
CA ARG A 444 21.06 50.79 -30.44
C ARG A 444 19.87 50.08 -31.06
N MET A 445 19.23 49.26 -30.25
CA MET A 445 18.07 48.45 -30.61
C MET A 445 16.83 48.92 -29.85
N ARG A 446 15.66 48.63 -30.40
CA ARG A 446 14.38 48.64 -29.67
C ARG A 446 13.69 47.29 -29.84
N LEU A 447 12.82 46.93 -28.91
CA LEU A 447 11.98 45.75 -29.09
C LEU A 447 10.86 46.07 -30.08
N GLY A 448 10.73 45.24 -31.11
CA GLY A 448 9.55 45.19 -31.99
C GLY A 448 8.66 44.00 -31.63
N GLU A 449 7.73 43.70 -32.54
CA GLU A 449 6.82 42.57 -32.39
C GLU A 449 7.56 41.23 -32.18
N PRO A 450 6.99 40.29 -31.41
CA PRO A 450 7.53 38.94 -31.26
C PRO A 450 7.81 38.24 -32.60
N ASP A 451 8.88 37.44 -32.63
CA ASP A 451 9.14 36.48 -33.70
C ASP A 451 8.31 35.20 -33.52
N GLU A 452 8.47 34.25 -34.44
CA GLU A 452 7.77 32.94 -34.41
C GLU A 452 8.06 32.12 -33.15
N SER A 453 9.14 32.44 -32.41
CA SER A 453 9.45 31.83 -31.12
C SER A 453 8.75 32.52 -29.93
N GLY A 454 7.95 33.55 -30.20
CA GLY A 454 7.30 34.40 -29.19
C GLY A 454 8.23 35.42 -28.54
N ARG A 455 9.47 35.57 -29.03
CA ARG A 455 10.45 36.50 -28.46
C ARG A 455 10.43 37.83 -29.21
N PRO A 456 10.39 39.00 -28.54
CA PRO A 456 10.45 40.29 -29.20
C PRO A 456 11.61 40.41 -30.19
N ARG A 457 11.34 40.85 -31.42
CA ARG A 457 12.39 41.06 -32.43
C ARG A 457 13.23 42.28 -32.07
N PRO A 458 14.57 42.20 -32.10
CA PRO A 458 15.41 43.38 -31.98
C PRO A 458 15.33 44.18 -33.29
N VAL A 459 14.94 45.45 -33.21
CA VAL A 459 14.82 46.36 -34.35
C VAL A 459 15.87 47.47 -34.22
N PRO A 460 16.72 47.71 -35.24
CA PRO A 460 17.73 48.76 -35.20
C PRO A 460 17.10 50.15 -35.13
N ILE A 461 17.73 51.03 -34.36
CA ILE A 461 17.39 52.46 -34.32
C ILE A 461 18.34 53.18 -35.30
N GLU A 462 17.77 53.76 -36.37
CA GLU A 462 18.55 54.51 -37.35
C GLU A 462 19.28 55.70 -36.72
N GLY A 463 20.51 55.98 -37.18
CA GLY A 463 21.34 57.08 -36.67
C GLY A 463 21.92 56.88 -35.27
N SER A 464 21.73 55.71 -34.64
CA SER A 464 22.17 55.42 -33.26
C SER A 464 23.52 54.70 -33.16
N ASN A 465 24.32 54.71 -34.22
CA ASN A 465 25.60 54.02 -34.26
C ASN A 465 26.63 54.69 -33.34
N PHE A 466 27.43 53.89 -32.65
CA PHE A 466 28.51 54.35 -31.79
C PHE A 466 29.67 53.36 -31.78
N VAL A 467 30.88 53.87 -31.52
CA VAL A 467 32.09 53.05 -31.49
C VAL A 467 32.50 52.76 -30.06
N VAL A 468 32.91 51.52 -29.84
CA VAL A 468 33.40 51.03 -28.56
C VAL A 468 34.82 50.49 -28.76
N GLU A 469 35.82 51.12 -28.13
CA GLU A 469 37.20 50.64 -28.14
C GLU A 469 37.30 49.25 -27.50
N ALA A 470 38.00 48.32 -28.14
CA ALA A 470 38.21 46.97 -27.65
C ALA A 470 39.43 46.37 -28.34
N ASP A 471 40.22 45.59 -27.60
CA ASP A 471 41.34 44.82 -28.17
C ASP A 471 40.98 43.35 -28.40
N THR A 472 39.88 42.89 -27.79
CA THR A 472 39.36 41.53 -27.97
C THR A 472 37.84 41.56 -28.11
N VAL A 473 37.31 40.86 -29.11
CA VAL A 473 35.86 40.66 -29.29
C VAL A 473 35.55 39.16 -29.20
N ILE A 474 34.73 38.77 -28.22
CA ILE A 474 34.30 37.39 -28.02
C ILE A 474 32.87 37.20 -28.56
N THR A 475 32.69 36.32 -29.55
CA THR A 475 31.37 36.05 -30.13
C THR A 475 30.69 34.84 -29.45
N ALA A 476 29.50 35.06 -28.89
CA ALA A 476 28.74 34.08 -28.10
C ALA A 476 27.25 34.09 -28.45
N ILE A 477 26.94 34.04 -29.75
CA ILE A 477 25.57 34.20 -30.27
C ILE A 477 24.82 32.88 -30.52
N GLY A 478 25.49 31.73 -30.41
CA GLY A 478 24.84 30.42 -30.53
C GLY A 478 25.82 29.32 -30.92
N GLN A 479 25.38 28.06 -30.78
CA GLN A 479 26.17 26.87 -31.09
C GLN A 479 25.48 26.07 -32.20
N LEU A 480 26.27 25.34 -32.98
CA LEU A 480 25.83 24.46 -34.05
C LEU A 480 26.56 23.11 -33.98
N PRO A 481 25.86 22.00 -34.28
CA PRO A 481 26.47 20.73 -34.61
C PRO A 481 27.40 20.83 -35.81
N ASP A 482 28.44 20.01 -35.82
CA ASP A 482 29.22 19.77 -37.03
C ASP A 482 28.62 18.62 -37.81
N LEU A 483 27.90 18.92 -38.90
CA LEU A 483 27.34 17.90 -39.79
C LEU A 483 28.25 17.56 -40.97
N SER A 484 29.37 18.29 -41.16
CA SER A 484 30.31 18.01 -42.25
C SER A 484 31.13 16.72 -42.06
N ILE A 485 31.02 16.12 -40.88
CA ILE A 485 31.65 14.83 -40.52
C ILE A 485 30.88 13.62 -41.05
N PHE A 486 29.68 13.80 -41.60
CA PHE A 486 28.86 12.73 -42.18
C PHE A 486 28.89 12.82 -43.71
N GLU A 487 28.98 11.68 -44.39
CA GLU A 487 28.91 11.65 -45.86
C GLU A 487 27.45 11.79 -46.35
N TYR A 488 27.25 12.44 -47.49
CA TYR A 488 25.93 12.59 -48.11
C TYR A 488 25.38 11.21 -48.52
N GLY A 489 24.50 10.64 -47.70
CA GLY A 489 23.94 9.31 -47.89
C GLY A 489 23.77 8.56 -46.57
N ASP A 490 24.58 8.89 -45.55
CA ASP A 490 24.56 8.19 -44.27
C ASP A 490 23.38 8.62 -43.39
N ILE A 491 23.07 9.91 -43.29
CA ILE A 491 21.98 10.43 -42.42
C ILE A 491 21.42 11.73 -43.00
N ARG A 492 20.09 11.88 -42.97
CA ARG A 492 19.43 13.11 -43.46
C ARG A 492 19.55 14.28 -42.48
N PRO A 493 20.02 15.47 -42.91
CA PRO A 493 19.99 16.67 -42.09
C PRO A 493 18.59 17.31 -42.02
N ALA A 494 18.32 18.01 -40.92
CA ALA A 494 17.12 18.81 -40.66
C ALA A 494 17.44 20.31 -40.61
N ASN A 495 16.40 21.17 -40.49
CA ASN A 495 16.54 22.59 -40.16
C ASN A 495 17.52 23.35 -41.07
N ASN A 496 17.42 23.16 -42.39
CA ASN A 496 18.34 23.73 -43.38
C ASN A 496 19.82 23.35 -43.14
N GLY A 497 20.09 22.11 -42.70
CA GLY A 497 21.46 21.64 -42.48
C GLY A 497 22.04 21.95 -41.09
N ARG A 498 21.18 22.21 -40.09
CA ARG A 498 21.62 22.61 -38.74
C ARG A 498 21.59 21.49 -37.70
N THR A 499 20.79 20.45 -37.87
CA THR A 499 20.68 19.31 -36.94
C THR A 499 20.43 18.01 -37.70
N LEU A 500 20.47 16.84 -37.04
CA LEU A 500 20.08 15.55 -37.63
C LEU A 500 18.58 15.27 -37.50
N ILE A 501 18.01 14.52 -38.46
CA ILE A 501 16.63 14.00 -38.38
C ILE A 501 16.65 12.63 -37.70
N VAL A 502 15.78 12.46 -36.71
CA VAL A 502 15.50 11.17 -36.06
C VAL A 502 14.00 11.04 -35.81
N ASP A 503 13.53 9.80 -35.61
CA ASP A 503 12.24 9.57 -35.00
C ASP A 503 12.24 10.05 -33.54
N PRO A 504 11.25 10.85 -33.10
CA PRO A 504 11.32 11.51 -31.79
C PRO A 504 11.11 10.55 -30.60
N LEU A 505 10.56 9.34 -30.81
CA LEU A 505 10.34 8.34 -29.75
C LEU A 505 11.52 7.36 -29.63
N THR A 506 12.01 6.88 -30.76
CA THR A 506 13.04 5.83 -30.85
C THR A 506 14.44 6.42 -31.01
N LEU A 507 14.56 7.68 -31.45
CA LEU A 507 15.81 8.34 -31.81
C LEU A 507 16.56 7.66 -32.97
N GLU A 508 15.91 6.75 -33.69
CA GLU A 508 16.47 6.12 -34.88
C GLU A 508 16.53 7.12 -36.03
N THR A 509 17.65 7.11 -36.74
CA THR A 509 17.87 7.96 -37.92
C THR A 509 17.18 7.37 -39.16
N SER A 510 17.43 7.93 -40.33
CA SER A 510 17.00 7.32 -41.60
C SER A 510 17.68 5.99 -41.92
N VAL A 511 18.76 5.62 -41.20
CA VAL A 511 19.47 4.36 -41.38
C VAL A 511 19.18 3.44 -40.19
N PRO A 512 18.55 2.27 -40.41
CA PRO A 512 18.20 1.34 -39.35
C PRO A 512 19.43 0.93 -38.53
N GLY A 513 19.31 0.90 -37.21
CA GLY A 513 20.43 0.59 -36.29
C GLY A 513 21.42 1.74 -36.04
N ILE A 514 21.20 2.92 -36.64
CA ILE A 514 21.91 4.16 -36.29
C ILE A 514 20.94 5.12 -35.60
N PHE A 515 21.31 5.53 -34.39
CA PHE A 515 20.54 6.38 -33.51
C PHE A 515 21.29 7.70 -33.27
N ALA A 516 20.59 8.80 -32.98
CA ALA A 516 21.23 10.06 -32.62
C ALA A 516 20.46 10.80 -31.53
N GLY A 517 21.17 11.52 -30.65
CA GLY A 517 20.54 12.22 -29.52
C GLY A 517 21.41 13.29 -28.88
N GLY A 518 20.80 14.14 -28.05
CA GLY A 518 21.45 15.33 -27.52
C GLY A 518 21.55 16.46 -28.55
N ASP A 519 22.50 17.39 -28.34
CA ASP A 519 22.55 18.65 -29.08
C ASP A 519 22.75 18.51 -30.60
N VAL A 520 23.24 17.37 -31.08
CA VAL A 520 23.36 17.07 -32.52
C VAL A 520 21.98 16.95 -33.22
N VAL A 521 20.96 16.55 -32.46
CA VAL A 521 19.56 16.45 -32.93
C VAL A 521 18.78 17.70 -32.57
N SER A 522 18.94 18.19 -31.34
CA SER A 522 18.09 19.27 -30.82
C SER A 522 18.60 20.69 -31.08
N GLY A 523 19.88 20.84 -31.42
CA GLY A 523 20.62 22.06 -31.11
C GLY A 523 20.91 22.17 -29.61
N PRO A 524 21.64 23.21 -29.16
CA PRO A 524 22.06 23.34 -27.77
C PRO A 524 20.87 23.43 -26.81
N ARG A 525 20.70 22.41 -25.96
CA ARG A 525 19.70 22.34 -24.88
C ARG A 525 20.35 22.19 -23.51
N SER A 526 19.56 21.88 -22.49
CA SER A 526 20.09 21.65 -21.14
C SER A 526 20.76 20.28 -21.03
N MET A 527 21.76 20.15 -20.15
CA MET A 527 22.43 18.88 -19.90
C MET A 527 21.46 17.74 -19.52
N VAL A 528 20.39 18.04 -18.78
CA VAL A 528 19.42 17.02 -18.36
C VAL A 528 18.56 16.50 -19.53
N ASP A 529 18.36 17.31 -20.58
CA ASP A 529 17.72 16.85 -21.81
C ASP A 529 18.63 15.87 -22.56
N ALA A 530 19.93 16.17 -22.67
CA ALA A 530 20.91 15.26 -23.28
C ALA A 530 20.99 13.92 -22.53
N VAL A 531 20.93 13.94 -21.19
CA VAL A 531 20.83 12.72 -20.39
C VAL A 531 19.55 11.95 -20.72
N ALA A 532 18.40 12.62 -20.84
CA ALA A 532 17.14 11.98 -21.21
C ALA A 532 17.21 11.28 -22.58
N ASP A 533 17.84 11.93 -23.58
CA ASP A 533 18.05 11.34 -24.90
C ASP A 533 18.98 10.13 -24.84
N GLY A 534 20.06 10.18 -24.05
CA GLY A 534 20.95 9.03 -23.83
C GLY A 534 20.21 7.81 -23.27
N ARG A 535 19.32 8.00 -22.28
CA ARG A 535 18.48 6.91 -21.73
C ARG A 535 17.52 6.35 -22.78
N ARG A 536 16.87 7.23 -23.55
CA ARG A 536 15.91 6.85 -24.60
C ARG A 536 16.60 6.09 -25.74
N ALA A 537 17.82 6.49 -26.09
CA ALA A 537 18.64 5.80 -27.07
C ALA A 537 19.03 4.40 -26.59
N ALA A 538 19.49 4.24 -25.34
CA ALA A 538 19.86 2.95 -24.78
C ALA A 538 18.70 1.93 -24.86
N VAL A 539 17.47 2.33 -24.47
CA VAL A 539 16.29 1.47 -24.60
C VAL A 539 16.00 1.07 -26.05
N SER A 540 16.21 1.99 -27.00
CA SER A 540 15.94 1.71 -28.42
C SER A 540 17.00 0.79 -29.02
N ILE A 541 18.26 0.96 -28.62
CA ILE A 541 19.37 0.10 -29.03
C ILE A 541 19.21 -1.31 -28.44
N ASP A 542 18.87 -1.43 -27.16
CA ASP A 542 18.59 -2.73 -26.50
C ASP A 542 17.49 -3.51 -27.25
N ARG A 543 16.36 -2.84 -27.54
CA ARG A 543 15.27 -3.44 -28.32
C ARG A 543 15.68 -3.80 -29.74
N TYR A 544 16.44 -2.93 -30.41
CA TYR A 544 16.94 -3.19 -31.76
C TYR A 544 17.81 -4.45 -31.80
N LEU A 545 18.75 -4.59 -30.86
CA LEU A 545 19.63 -5.76 -30.76
C LEU A 545 18.88 -7.05 -30.40
N LYS A 546 17.76 -6.94 -29.68
CA LYS A 546 16.87 -8.07 -29.36
C LYS A 546 15.84 -8.39 -30.46
N GLY A 547 15.75 -7.57 -31.50
CA GLY A 547 14.70 -7.69 -32.53
C GLY A 547 13.29 -7.39 -32.02
N GLU A 548 13.16 -6.65 -30.92
CA GLU A 548 11.88 -6.22 -30.36
C GLU A 548 11.35 -4.94 -31.05
N ASP A 549 10.02 -4.73 -31.01
CA ASP A 549 9.45 -3.49 -31.53
C ASP A 549 9.94 -2.27 -30.72
N LEU A 550 10.57 -1.33 -31.43
CA LEU A 550 11.10 -0.10 -30.85
C LEU A 550 10.02 0.79 -30.22
N ARG A 551 8.75 0.67 -30.62
CA ARG A 551 7.66 1.55 -30.19
C ARG A 551 6.79 1.00 -29.06
N SER A 552 6.61 -0.33 -29.00
CA SER A 552 5.65 -0.98 -28.11
C SER A 552 5.73 -0.50 -26.65
N GLY A 553 4.62 0.00 -26.12
CA GLY A 553 4.50 0.46 -24.73
C GLY A 553 5.28 1.73 -24.37
N ARG A 554 5.84 2.47 -25.34
CA ARG A 554 6.63 3.70 -25.10
C ARG A 554 5.87 4.96 -25.54
N THR A 555 6.08 6.06 -24.82
CA THR A 555 5.50 7.37 -25.15
C THR A 555 6.50 8.51 -24.93
N ILE A 556 6.33 9.59 -25.69
CA ILE A 556 7.07 10.87 -25.52
C ILE A 556 6.36 11.76 -24.49
N ALA A 557 5.06 11.54 -24.26
CA ALA A 557 4.26 12.35 -23.37
C ALA A 557 4.83 12.30 -21.94
N ARG A 558 4.99 13.47 -21.33
CA ARG A 558 5.41 13.56 -19.93
C ARG A 558 4.26 13.09 -19.02
N PRO A 559 4.56 12.48 -17.86
CA PRO A 559 3.53 12.13 -16.89
C PRO A 559 2.73 13.35 -16.46
N ILE A 560 1.41 13.21 -16.33
CA ILE A 560 0.56 14.26 -15.79
C ILE A 560 0.87 14.39 -14.29
N PRO A 561 1.30 15.57 -13.82
CA PRO A 561 1.63 15.75 -12.41
C PRO A 561 0.38 15.79 -11.54
N VAL A 562 0.49 15.29 -10.31
CA VAL A 562 -0.57 15.44 -9.31
C VAL A 562 -0.72 16.91 -8.90
N GLU A 563 -1.97 17.37 -8.83
CA GLU A 563 -2.30 18.68 -8.28
C GLU A 563 -2.53 18.60 -6.78
N VAL A 564 -1.96 19.55 -6.05
CA VAL A 564 -2.16 19.67 -4.60
C VAL A 564 -3.09 20.85 -4.35
N ASP A 565 -4.22 20.57 -3.71
CA ASP A 565 -5.16 21.59 -3.27
C ASP A 565 -4.61 22.33 -2.03
N LEU A 566 -3.99 23.48 -2.26
CA LEU A 566 -3.36 24.29 -1.22
C LEU A 566 -4.38 24.94 -0.27
N SER A 567 -5.68 25.00 -0.64
CA SER A 567 -6.71 25.58 0.23
C SER A 567 -7.01 24.71 1.46
N LYS A 568 -6.74 23.41 1.36
CA LYS A 568 -7.05 22.41 2.40
C LYS A 568 -5.92 22.16 3.39
N VAL A 569 -4.74 22.77 3.19
CA VAL A 569 -3.55 22.48 3.99
C VAL A 569 -2.92 23.76 4.52
N LYS A 570 -2.82 23.89 5.84
CA LYS A 570 -2.10 25.00 6.47
C LYS A 570 -0.59 24.73 6.45
N ILE A 571 0.12 25.39 5.54
CA ILE A 571 1.57 25.24 5.38
C ILE A 571 2.26 26.54 5.85
N PRO A 572 3.15 26.49 6.86
CA PRO A 572 3.84 27.69 7.31
C PRO A 572 4.85 28.18 6.24
N PRO A 573 4.91 29.50 5.99
CA PRO A 573 5.89 30.06 5.07
C PRO A 573 7.31 29.87 5.61
N GLY A 574 8.27 29.63 4.71
CA GLY A 574 9.66 29.39 5.03
C GLY A 574 10.58 29.87 3.90
N LYS A 575 11.64 30.58 4.26
CA LYS A 575 12.61 31.15 3.30
C LYS A 575 13.59 30.08 2.81
N ARG A 576 13.74 29.95 1.47
CA ARG A 576 14.81 29.13 0.86
C ARG A 576 16.16 29.68 1.30
N ARG A 577 17.07 28.78 1.69
CA ARG A 577 18.46 29.19 1.94
C ARG A 577 19.18 29.37 0.61
N ARG A 578 19.85 30.51 0.44
CA ARG A 578 20.78 30.69 -0.68
C ARG A 578 22.00 29.82 -0.45
N ILE A 579 22.57 29.28 -1.52
CA ILE A 579 23.86 28.60 -1.44
C ILE A 579 24.92 29.62 -1.01
N PRO A 580 25.83 29.28 -0.09
CA PRO A 580 26.94 30.15 0.24
C PRO A 580 27.88 30.25 -0.96
N VAL A 581 28.47 31.42 -1.12
CA VAL A 581 29.33 31.77 -2.25
C VAL A 581 30.59 32.48 -1.74
N LEU A 582 31.70 32.33 -2.46
CA LEU A 582 32.94 33.05 -2.15
C LEU A 582 32.73 34.57 -2.16
N PRO A 583 33.47 35.36 -1.37
CA PRO A 583 33.45 36.82 -1.47
C PRO A 583 33.93 37.31 -2.85
N ILE A 584 33.35 38.40 -3.36
CA ILE A 584 33.67 38.96 -4.69
C ILE A 584 35.17 39.17 -4.90
N LYS A 585 35.89 39.68 -3.88
CA LYS A 585 37.35 39.91 -3.92
C LYS A 585 38.18 38.65 -4.21
N GLN A 586 37.64 37.47 -3.92
CA GLN A 586 38.26 36.18 -4.24
C GLN A 586 37.80 35.68 -5.62
N ARG A 587 36.50 35.78 -5.93
CA ARG A 587 35.91 35.32 -7.20
C ARG A 587 36.65 35.84 -8.44
N VAL A 588 37.00 37.12 -8.45
CA VAL A 588 37.60 37.78 -9.63
C VAL A 588 39.11 37.49 -9.80
N LYS A 589 39.76 36.85 -8.82
CA LYS A 589 41.22 36.64 -8.83
C LYS A 589 41.63 35.24 -9.28
N ASN A 590 40.71 34.29 -9.31
CA ASN A 590 41.03 32.89 -9.57
C ASN A 590 39.86 32.13 -10.19
N PHE A 591 40.11 30.87 -10.55
CA PHE A 591 39.11 29.94 -11.06
C PHE A 591 38.69 28.91 -9.98
N GLU A 592 38.67 29.30 -8.71
CA GLU A 592 38.10 28.47 -7.63
C GLU A 592 36.57 28.40 -7.73
N GLU A 593 35.98 27.32 -7.22
CA GLU A 593 34.54 27.11 -7.25
C GLU A 593 33.83 28.21 -6.45
N VAL A 594 32.93 28.96 -7.10
CA VAL A 594 32.28 30.12 -6.47
C VAL A 594 31.26 29.69 -5.42
N GLU A 595 30.43 28.70 -5.72
CA GLU A 595 29.43 28.17 -4.79
C GLU A 595 30.05 27.09 -3.91
N THR A 596 29.92 27.20 -2.58
CA THR A 596 30.56 26.28 -1.62
C THR A 596 29.64 25.17 -1.08
N GLY A 597 28.39 25.10 -1.55
CA GLY A 597 27.46 24.02 -1.19
C GLY A 597 26.71 24.23 0.13
N TYR A 598 25.72 23.38 0.41
CA TYR A 598 25.00 23.40 1.68
C TYR A 598 25.77 22.69 2.79
N THR A 599 25.70 23.24 4.00
CA THR A 599 26.01 22.47 5.21
C THR A 599 24.89 21.45 5.49
N THR A 600 25.19 20.40 6.28
CA THR A 600 24.18 19.40 6.69
C THR A 600 22.94 20.04 7.29
N PHE A 601 23.11 21.03 8.18
CA PHE A 601 21.97 21.74 8.77
C PHE A 601 21.11 22.46 7.72
N MET A 602 21.74 23.14 6.75
CA MET A 602 21.02 23.82 5.67
C MET A 602 20.25 22.83 4.80
N ALA A 603 20.88 21.72 4.41
CA ALA A 603 20.27 20.70 3.57
C ALA A 603 19.09 20.01 4.27
N LEU A 604 19.24 19.57 5.52
CA LEU A 604 18.15 18.94 6.29
C LEU A 604 16.95 19.88 6.44
N ARG A 605 17.21 21.15 6.76
CA ARG A 605 16.16 22.17 6.91
C ARG A 605 15.45 22.44 5.58
N GLU A 606 16.19 22.54 4.49
CA GLU A 606 15.63 22.78 3.16
C GLU A 606 14.81 21.57 2.68
N ALA A 607 15.30 20.35 2.88
CA ALA A 607 14.60 19.13 2.53
C ALA A 607 13.26 18.98 3.27
N LYS A 608 13.21 19.35 4.56
CA LYS A 608 11.98 19.33 5.38
C LYS A 608 10.90 20.32 4.93
N ARG A 609 11.20 21.26 4.01
CA ARG A 609 10.18 22.15 3.41
C ARG A 609 9.34 21.47 2.32
N CYS A 610 9.75 20.29 1.85
CA CYS A 610 9.04 19.55 0.81
C CYS A 610 7.58 19.25 1.21
N LEU A 611 6.64 19.43 0.27
CA LEU A 611 5.21 19.20 0.52
C LEU A 611 4.76 17.75 0.34
N ASN A 612 5.64 16.86 -0.13
CA ASN A 612 5.30 15.48 -0.49
C ASN A 612 4.08 15.40 -1.42
N CYS A 613 4.09 16.18 -2.52
CA CYS A 613 2.96 16.32 -3.44
C CYS A 613 2.42 14.97 -3.93
N GLY A 614 3.29 13.99 -4.19
CA GLY A 614 2.93 12.64 -4.62
C GLY A 614 2.36 11.71 -3.52
N GLY A 615 2.25 12.17 -2.28
CA GLY A 615 2.04 11.31 -1.12
C GLY A 615 3.33 10.54 -0.81
N CYS A 616 3.37 9.24 -1.10
CA CYS A 616 4.58 8.43 -1.10
C CYS A 616 5.67 9.05 -1.99
N SER A 617 6.90 9.08 -1.47
CA SER A 617 8.07 9.61 -2.21
C SER A 617 8.78 8.57 -3.06
N GLU A 618 8.34 7.30 -3.04
CA GLU A 618 9.01 6.19 -3.73
C GLU A 618 10.52 6.12 -3.42
N CYS A 619 10.89 6.40 -2.16
CA CYS A 619 12.26 6.31 -1.67
C CYS A 619 12.79 4.87 -1.52
N MET A 620 11.94 3.88 -1.79
CA MET A 620 12.21 2.43 -1.75
C MET A 620 12.65 1.83 -0.40
N GLU A 621 12.71 2.61 0.69
CA GLU A 621 13.03 2.08 2.03
C GLU A 621 12.04 1.01 2.51
N CYS A 622 10.76 1.11 2.14
CA CYS A 622 9.76 0.10 2.46
C CYS A 622 9.95 -1.20 1.67
N VAL A 623 10.53 -1.15 0.47
CA VAL A 623 10.89 -2.33 -0.32
C VAL A 623 12.14 -2.97 0.29
N ARG A 624 13.19 -2.18 0.54
CA ARG A 624 14.46 -2.66 1.11
C ARG A 624 14.33 -3.37 2.46
N THR A 625 13.40 -2.92 3.31
CA THR A 625 13.17 -3.55 4.62
C THR A 625 12.20 -4.73 4.59
N CYS A 626 11.55 -5.01 3.45
CA CYS A 626 10.52 -6.04 3.37
C CYS A 626 11.11 -7.36 2.87
N GLU A 627 11.48 -8.23 3.80
CA GLU A 627 12.06 -9.56 3.50
C GLU A 627 11.12 -10.48 2.71
N LEU A 628 9.80 -10.26 2.80
CA LEU A 628 8.79 -11.04 2.07
C LEU A 628 8.46 -10.44 0.69
N GLU A 629 9.18 -9.39 0.28
CA GLU A 629 8.97 -8.69 -1.00
C GLU A 629 7.52 -8.29 -1.27
N ALA A 630 6.75 -8.04 -0.21
CA ALA A 630 5.33 -7.78 -0.30
C ALA A 630 5.02 -6.38 -0.88
N VAL A 631 5.96 -5.43 -0.79
CA VAL A 631 5.77 -4.06 -1.26
C VAL A 631 6.10 -3.95 -2.75
N ASN A 632 5.12 -3.59 -3.58
CA ASN A 632 5.28 -3.41 -5.02
C ASN A 632 4.69 -2.07 -5.48
N HIS A 633 5.56 -1.07 -5.68
CA HIS A 633 5.16 0.27 -6.15
C HIS A 633 4.71 0.33 -7.62
N ARG A 634 4.85 -0.77 -8.37
CA ARG A 634 4.43 -0.93 -9.77
C ARG A 634 3.13 -1.72 -9.92
N MET A 635 2.47 -2.08 -8.81
CA MET A 635 1.17 -2.76 -8.82
C MET A 635 0.15 -1.93 -9.64
N PRO A 636 -0.42 -2.50 -10.72
CA PRO A 636 -1.43 -1.80 -11.51
C PRO A 636 -2.78 -1.79 -10.78
N PRO A 637 -3.69 -0.87 -11.13
CA PRO A 637 -5.10 -1.02 -10.77
C PRO A 637 -5.69 -2.27 -11.43
N GLU A 638 -6.63 -2.91 -10.74
CA GLU A 638 -7.36 -4.07 -11.25
C GLU A 638 -8.77 -3.65 -11.62
N GLU A 639 -9.20 -3.97 -12.84
CA GLU A 639 -10.58 -3.84 -13.27
C GLU A 639 -11.20 -5.24 -13.35
N MET A 640 -12.38 -5.40 -12.77
CA MET A 640 -13.10 -6.67 -12.77
C MET A 640 -14.59 -6.46 -12.96
N THR A 641 -15.25 -7.44 -13.59
CA THR A 641 -16.71 -7.46 -13.72
C THR A 641 -17.26 -8.55 -12.83
N LEU A 642 -18.25 -8.19 -12.00
CA LEU A 642 -18.94 -9.14 -11.13
C LEU A 642 -20.44 -9.14 -11.42
N GLU A 643 -21.01 -10.34 -11.40
CA GLU A 643 -22.45 -10.55 -11.48
C GLU A 643 -23.04 -10.83 -10.10
N ALA A 644 -24.13 -10.14 -9.78
CA ALA A 644 -24.87 -10.32 -8.55
C ALA A 644 -26.38 -10.39 -8.81
N ARG A 645 -27.09 -11.24 -8.07
CA ARG A 645 -28.55 -11.33 -8.13
C ARG A 645 -29.23 -10.15 -7.44
N CYS A 646 -28.65 -9.72 -6.32
CA CYS A 646 -29.14 -8.59 -5.55
C CYS A 646 -27.99 -7.68 -5.13
N VAL A 647 -28.30 -6.40 -4.95
CA VAL A 647 -27.37 -5.37 -4.48
C VAL A 647 -27.89 -4.76 -3.18
N LEU A 648 -27.04 -4.72 -2.16
CA LEU A 648 -27.30 -4.12 -0.87
C LEU A 648 -26.43 -2.87 -0.71
N ILE A 649 -27.04 -1.76 -0.29
CA ILE A 649 -26.38 -0.48 -0.13
C ILE A 649 -26.47 -0.05 1.34
N THR A 650 -25.32 0.13 1.97
CA THR A 650 -25.23 0.65 3.35
C THR A 650 -25.31 2.18 3.41
N PRO A 651 -25.62 2.80 4.56
CA PRO A 651 -25.72 4.26 4.67
C PRO A 651 -24.44 5.04 4.32
N ARG A 652 -23.26 4.44 4.51
CA ARG A 652 -21.95 5.06 4.20
C ARG A 652 -21.63 5.04 2.69
N SER A 653 -22.32 4.20 1.93
CA SER A 653 -22.00 3.92 0.53
C SER A 653 -22.37 5.03 -0.45
N PRO A 654 -23.53 5.71 -0.35
CA PRO A 654 -23.93 6.76 -1.29
C PRO A 654 -22.92 7.91 -1.41
N GLU A 655 -22.16 8.22 -0.35
CA GLU A 655 -21.13 9.27 -0.37
C GLU A 655 -19.93 8.91 -1.26
N THR A 656 -19.72 7.63 -1.51
CA THR A 656 -18.55 7.10 -2.23
C THR A 656 -18.85 6.65 -3.66
N LEU A 657 -20.13 6.60 -4.06
CA LEU A 657 -20.54 6.15 -5.38
C LEU A 657 -20.67 7.31 -6.38
N PRO A 658 -20.27 7.13 -7.65
CA PRO A 658 -20.55 8.11 -8.70
C PRO A 658 -22.06 8.35 -8.86
N ARG A 659 -22.48 9.60 -9.14
CA ARG A 659 -23.91 9.93 -9.35
C ARG A 659 -24.60 9.02 -10.37
N ARG A 660 -23.92 8.72 -11.48
CA ARG A 660 -24.40 7.80 -12.54
C ARG A 660 -24.72 6.40 -12.02
N VAL A 661 -23.97 5.91 -11.02
CA VAL A 661 -24.18 4.60 -10.41
C VAL A 661 -25.38 4.65 -9.47
N ILE A 662 -25.51 5.72 -8.69
CA ILE A 662 -26.63 5.91 -7.76
C ILE A 662 -27.97 5.93 -8.49
N GLU A 663 -28.03 6.60 -9.65
CA GLU A 663 -29.24 6.68 -10.49
C GLU A 663 -29.69 5.29 -10.98
N LYS A 664 -28.75 4.42 -11.32
CA LYS A 664 -29.01 3.04 -11.75
C LYS A 664 -29.32 2.08 -10.59
N LEU A 665 -29.03 2.45 -9.35
CA LEU A 665 -29.30 1.67 -8.13
C LEU A 665 -30.72 1.92 -7.60
N SER A 666 -31.72 1.65 -8.44
CA SER A 666 -33.14 1.72 -8.11
C SER A 666 -33.92 0.59 -8.80
N GLY A 667 -34.98 0.11 -8.16
CA GLY A 667 -35.82 -0.97 -8.69
C GLY A 667 -35.65 -2.33 -7.99
N PRO A 668 -36.30 -3.39 -8.53
CA PRO A 668 -36.29 -4.73 -7.95
C PRO A 668 -34.87 -5.30 -7.78
N GLY A 669 -34.60 -5.98 -6.66
CA GLY A 669 -33.29 -6.56 -6.37
C GLY A 669 -32.26 -5.60 -5.76
N VAL A 670 -32.60 -4.32 -5.57
CA VAL A 670 -31.78 -3.34 -4.83
C VAL A 670 -32.38 -3.10 -3.43
N TYR A 671 -31.56 -3.27 -2.39
CA TYR A 671 -31.97 -3.08 -1.00
C TYR A 671 -31.11 -2.02 -0.34
N LYS A 672 -31.75 -1.03 0.27
CA LYS A 672 -31.07 0.02 1.03
C LYS A 672 -31.25 -0.27 2.53
N ILE A 673 -30.14 -0.31 3.25
CA ILE A 673 -30.17 -0.37 4.71
C ILE A 673 -30.41 1.05 5.21
N VAL A 674 -31.54 1.24 5.87
CA VAL A 674 -31.89 2.51 6.53
C VAL A 674 -31.67 2.29 8.02
N SER A 675 -30.55 2.79 8.54
CA SER A 675 -30.31 2.89 9.99
C SER A 675 -30.45 4.35 10.43
N PRO A 676 -30.84 4.64 11.68
CA PRO A 676 -30.87 6.01 12.18
C PRO A 676 -29.46 6.61 12.10
N THR A 677 -29.30 7.72 11.39
CA THR A 677 -27.99 8.38 11.24
C THR A 677 -27.57 9.06 12.54
N GLY A 678 -26.32 8.87 12.99
CA GLY A 678 -25.79 9.51 14.21
C GLY A 678 -25.50 8.50 15.33
N LYS A 679 -25.47 8.96 16.59
CA LYS A 679 -25.20 8.19 17.84
C LYS A 679 -26.24 7.09 18.16
N ALA A 680 -26.84 6.45 17.15
CA ALA A 680 -27.73 5.30 17.32
C ALA A 680 -26.97 4.14 17.95
N ALA A 681 -27.63 3.39 18.83
CA ALA A 681 -27.01 2.27 19.52
C ALA A 681 -26.57 1.19 18.50
N LEU A 682 -25.43 0.55 18.75
CA LEU A 682 -24.89 -0.52 17.92
C LEU A 682 -25.95 -1.61 17.63
N SER A 683 -26.73 -1.98 18.65
CA SER A 683 -27.83 -2.95 18.54
C SER A 683 -28.87 -2.58 17.47
N GLU A 684 -29.30 -1.33 17.37
CA GLU A 684 -30.27 -0.89 16.34
C GLU A 684 -29.72 -1.03 14.93
N ARG A 685 -28.44 -0.69 14.74
CA ARG A 685 -27.76 -0.80 13.44
C ARG A 685 -27.58 -2.25 13.01
N LEU A 686 -27.21 -3.13 13.94
CA LEU A 686 -27.13 -4.57 13.70
C LEU A 686 -28.49 -5.14 13.31
N LEU A 687 -29.57 -4.74 14.00
CA LEU A 687 -30.92 -5.18 13.69
C LEU A 687 -31.37 -4.78 12.29
N ALA A 688 -31.14 -3.52 11.90
CA ALA A 688 -31.47 -3.02 10.56
C ALA A 688 -30.72 -3.80 9.47
N ALA A 689 -29.46 -4.15 9.72
CA ALA A 689 -28.63 -4.94 8.83
C ALA A 689 -29.15 -6.38 8.67
N SER A 690 -29.47 -7.06 9.77
CA SER A 690 -30.03 -8.42 9.78
C SER A 690 -31.41 -8.47 9.10
N ALA A 691 -32.24 -7.44 9.29
CA ALA A 691 -33.54 -7.33 8.64
C ALA A 691 -33.42 -7.14 7.12
N ALA A 692 -32.47 -6.33 6.66
CA ALA A 692 -32.18 -6.16 5.24
C ALA A 692 -31.70 -7.47 4.60
N ALA A 693 -30.82 -8.21 5.27
CA ALA A 693 -30.39 -9.54 4.85
C ALA A 693 -31.59 -10.51 4.75
N GLY A 694 -32.52 -10.48 5.71
CA GLY A 694 -33.70 -11.34 5.71
C GLY A 694 -34.66 -11.05 4.54
N ARG A 695 -34.81 -9.77 4.16
CA ARG A 695 -35.58 -9.36 2.97
C ARG A 695 -34.93 -9.85 1.68
N VAL A 696 -33.62 -9.63 1.52
CA VAL A 696 -32.86 -10.13 0.35
C VAL A 696 -33.02 -11.62 0.23
N LEU A 697 -32.87 -12.33 1.36
CA LEU A 697 -33.01 -13.75 1.36
C LEU A 697 -34.40 -14.13 0.82
N ASN A 698 -35.50 -13.54 1.33
CA ASN A 698 -36.87 -13.84 0.89
C ASN A 698 -37.10 -13.75 -0.62
N ASP A 699 -36.39 -12.85 -1.29
CA ASP A 699 -36.49 -12.69 -2.74
C ASP A 699 -35.61 -13.70 -3.51
N LEU A 700 -34.63 -14.30 -2.84
CA LEU A 700 -33.84 -15.45 -3.34
C LEU A 700 -34.54 -16.81 -3.13
N LYS A 701 -35.85 -16.85 -2.87
CA LYS A 701 -36.61 -18.09 -2.55
C LYS A 701 -36.55 -19.19 -3.61
N ASP A 702 -36.34 -18.84 -4.88
CA ASP A 702 -36.32 -19.78 -6.00
C ASP A 702 -34.91 -20.36 -6.25
N VAL A 703 -33.92 -19.93 -5.45
CA VAL A 703 -32.54 -20.40 -5.51
C VAL A 703 -32.37 -21.64 -4.64
N HIS A 704 -32.05 -22.77 -5.27
CA HIS A 704 -31.64 -23.97 -4.54
C HIS A 704 -30.21 -23.78 -4.02
N PHE A 705 -30.06 -23.63 -2.71
CA PHE A 705 -28.75 -23.58 -2.07
C PHE A 705 -28.26 -25.02 -1.87
N PRO A 706 -27.02 -25.36 -2.28
CA PRO A 706 -26.46 -26.68 -1.98
C PRO A 706 -26.46 -26.92 -0.47
N GLU A 707 -26.74 -28.16 -0.06
CA GLU A 707 -26.66 -28.56 1.33
C GLU A 707 -25.26 -28.23 1.87
N GLU A 708 -25.16 -27.71 3.09
CA GLU A 708 -23.86 -27.66 3.76
C GLU A 708 -23.42 -29.10 4.02
N GLU A 709 -22.54 -29.60 3.16
CA GLU A 709 -21.60 -30.62 3.60
C GLU A 709 -20.82 -29.98 4.74
N SER A 710 -21.04 -30.44 5.99
CA SER A 710 -19.97 -30.35 6.98
C SER A 710 -18.70 -30.77 6.25
N PRO A 711 -17.60 -29.99 6.29
CA PRO A 711 -16.37 -30.45 5.67
C PRO A 711 -16.09 -31.82 6.25
N ALA A 712 -16.35 -32.87 5.46
CA ALA A 712 -15.79 -34.16 5.74
C ALA A 712 -14.29 -33.90 5.74
N PRO A 713 -13.53 -34.37 6.73
CA PRO A 713 -12.09 -34.37 6.61
C PRO A 713 -11.78 -35.07 5.28
N ALA A 714 -11.34 -34.27 4.30
CA ALA A 714 -10.98 -34.78 2.98
C ALA A 714 -9.76 -35.66 3.23
N PHE A 715 -9.97 -36.97 3.13
CA PHE A 715 -9.01 -38.02 3.45
C PHE A 715 -8.55 -38.03 4.92
N ALA A 716 -9.21 -38.83 5.75
CA ALA A 716 -8.50 -39.56 6.78
C ALA A 716 -8.10 -40.91 6.15
N PRO A 717 -6.82 -41.16 5.80
CA PRO A 717 -6.40 -42.53 5.53
C PRO A 717 -6.72 -43.34 6.79
N GLU A 718 -7.36 -44.51 6.65
CA GLU A 718 -7.64 -45.45 7.75
C GLU A 718 -6.38 -45.93 8.50
N ALA A 719 -5.19 -45.41 8.15
CA ALA A 719 -3.89 -45.90 8.51
C ALA A 719 -3.10 -45.02 9.49
N VAL A 720 -3.73 -44.26 10.40
CA VAL A 720 -3.02 -43.78 11.62
C VAL A 720 -3.96 -43.74 12.84
N ARG A 721 -4.56 -44.89 13.17
CA ARG A 721 -5.22 -45.08 14.48
C ARG A 721 -4.47 -46.14 15.28
N LYS A 722 -3.27 -45.79 15.73
CA LYS A 722 -2.68 -46.36 16.95
C LYS A 722 -2.36 -45.19 17.86
N ALA A 723 -3.17 -45.00 18.90
CA ALA A 723 -2.78 -44.17 20.03
C ALA A 723 -1.48 -44.76 20.60
N SER A 724 -0.33 -44.16 20.29
CA SER A 724 0.88 -44.43 21.05
C SER A 724 0.64 -43.94 22.47
N VAL A 725 0.96 -44.76 23.46
CA VAL A 725 0.77 -44.45 24.89
C VAL A 725 1.58 -43.20 25.32
N THR A 726 2.57 -42.79 24.51
CA THR A 726 3.37 -41.57 24.68
C THR A 726 3.28 -40.67 23.45
N PRO A 727 2.97 -39.37 23.59
CA PRO A 727 2.92 -38.42 22.48
C PRO A 727 4.32 -38.13 21.93
N ARG A 728 4.45 -38.08 20.60
CA ARG A 728 5.69 -37.71 19.90
C ARG A 728 5.61 -36.25 19.53
N ILE A 729 6.33 -35.41 20.26
CA ILE A 729 6.11 -33.97 20.30
C ILE A 729 7.16 -33.23 19.49
N GLY A 730 6.75 -32.30 18.64
CA GLY A 730 7.66 -31.31 18.04
C GLY A 730 7.40 -29.89 18.53
N VAL A 731 8.45 -29.07 18.57
CA VAL A 731 8.37 -27.67 19.01
C VAL A 731 8.87 -26.75 17.89
N PHE A 732 8.02 -25.86 17.42
CA PHE A 732 8.36 -24.86 16.41
C PHE A 732 8.33 -23.47 17.04
N VAL A 733 9.43 -22.73 16.92
CA VAL A 733 9.57 -21.37 17.48
C VAL A 733 9.56 -20.37 16.34
N CYS A 734 8.56 -19.48 16.33
CA CYS A 734 8.40 -18.47 15.29
C CYS A 734 9.28 -17.25 15.58
N ASP A 735 10.01 -16.77 14.58
CA ASP A 735 10.81 -15.55 14.59
C ASP A 735 9.93 -14.28 14.43
N CYS A 736 8.87 -14.39 13.64
CA CYS A 736 7.94 -13.31 13.30
C CYS A 736 8.63 -12.12 12.61
N GLY A 737 9.77 -12.33 11.94
CA GLY A 737 10.52 -11.31 11.21
C GLY A 737 11.10 -10.25 12.13
N GLY A 738 11.72 -10.66 13.23
CA GLY A 738 12.18 -9.79 14.32
C GLY A 738 11.13 -9.53 15.40
N GLY A 739 9.83 -9.67 15.09
CA GLY A 739 8.76 -9.36 16.05
C GLY A 739 8.78 -10.20 17.34
N ILE A 740 9.43 -11.36 17.31
CA ILE A 740 9.76 -12.18 18.49
C ILE A 740 11.28 -12.19 18.69
N SER A 741 12.04 -12.46 17.63
CA SER A 741 13.48 -12.71 17.70
C SER A 741 14.37 -11.51 18.02
N ASP A 742 13.90 -10.27 17.79
CA ASP A 742 14.62 -9.06 18.21
C ASP A 742 14.76 -8.97 19.74
N VAL A 743 13.88 -9.67 20.48
CA VAL A 743 13.87 -9.71 21.94
C VAL A 743 14.21 -11.09 22.48
N ILE A 744 13.78 -12.16 21.81
CA ILE A 744 13.93 -13.54 22.28
C ILE A 744 14.78 -14.34 21.29
N ASP A 745 15.97 -14.79 21.71
CA ASP A 745 16.82 -15.66 20.88
C ASP A 745 16.14 -17.02 20.61
N ALA A 746 15.43 -17.09 19.47
CA ALA A 746 14.65 -18.25 19.04
C ALA A 746 15.56 -19.46 18.79
N ALA A 747 16.72 -19.26 18.17
CA ALA A 747 17.71 -20.30 17.94
C ALA A 747 18.22 -20.90 19.28
N LYS A 748 18.47 -20.07 20.30
CA LYS A 748 18.85 -20.51 21.66
C LYS A 748 17.72 -21.29 22.33
N LEU A 749 16.45 -20.87 22.16
CA LEU A 749 15.29 -21.65 22.64
C LEU A 749 15.25 -23.03 22.00
N VAL A 750 15.31 -23.11 20.66
CA VAL A 750 15.27 -24.36 19.90
C VAL A 750 16.39 -25.31 20.35
N ARG A 751 17.64 -24.83 20.45
CA ARG A 751 18.77 -25.62 20.94
C ARG A 751 18.56 -26.20 22.34
N GLN A 752 17.88 -25.46 23.23
CA GLN A 752 17.59 -25.95 24.58
C GLN A 752 16.50 -27.03 24.59
N PHE A 753 15.50 -26.93 23.73
CA PHE A 753 14.42 -27.91 23.65
C PHE A 753 14.83 -29.17 22.88
N PHE A 754 15.62 -29.04 21.81
CA PHE A 754 16.15 -30.18 21.05
C PHE A 754 16.99 -31.14 21.92
N ARG A 755 17.71 -30.62 22.92
CA ARG A 755 18.50 -31.44 23.86
C ARG A 755 17.67 -32.24 24.85
N ARG A 756 16.34 -32.07 24.88
CA ARG A 756 15.48 -32.82 25.80
C ARG A 756 15.00 -34.11 25.14
N GLY A 757 15.23 -35.25 25.80
CA GLY A 757 14.82 -36.57 25.28
C GLY A 757 13.31 -36.80 25.18
N ASP A 758 12.48 -35.83 25.59
CA ASP A 758 11.02 -35.86 25.51
C ASP A 758 10.44 -35.05 24.33
N ILE A 759 11.29 -34.50 23.47
CA ILE A 759 10.93 -33.76 22.25
C ILE A 759 11.59 -34.47 21.06
N ALA A 760 10.79 -34.85 20.08
CA ALA A 760 11.27 -35.57 18.90
C ALA A 760 11.88 -34.66 17.84
N TYR A 761 11.43 -33.41 17.78
CA TYR A 761 11.92 -32.42 16.82
C TYR A 761 11.76 -31.00 17.35
N ALA A 762 12.71 -30.11 17.05
CA ALA A 762 12.56 -28.71 17.35
C ALA A 762 13.20 -27.85 16.26
N GLN A 763 12.52 -26.80 15.83
CA GLN A 763 12.98 -25.95 14.73
C GLN A 763 12.54 -24.49 14.93
N GLU A 764 13.36 -23.58 14.41
CA GLU A 764 13.02 -22.17 14.25
C GLU A 764 12.38 -21.93 12.88
N ILE A 765 11.34 -21.11 12.83
CA ILE A 765 10.61 -20.79 11.59
C ILE A 765 10.44 -19.27 11.48
N GLY A 766 10.65 -18.71 10.29
CA GLY A 766 10.48 -17.28 10.02
C GLY A 766 9.07 -16.78 10.35
N TYR A 767 8.07 -17.26 9.62
CA TYR A 767 6.67 -16.83 9.77
C TYR A 767 5.70 -18.01 9.75
N ALA A 768 5.26 -18.48 10.92
CA ALA A 768 4.28 -19.57 11.04
C ALA A 768 2.93 -19.30 10.33
N CYS A 769 2.59 -18.04 10.05
CA CYS A 769 1.36 -17.66 9.34
C CYS A 769 1.50 -17.55 7.81
N SER A 770 2.72 -17.67 7.28
CA SER A 770 2.96 -17.71 5.83
C SER A 770 2.59 -19.08 5.24
N ASP A 771 2.39 -19.15 3.92
CA ASP A 771 2.13 -20.44 3.26
C ASP A 771 3.34 -21.38 3.41
N ASP A 772 4.54 -20.86 3.16
CA ASP A 772 5.78 -21.62 3.29
C ASP A 772 6.00 -22.12 4.72
N GLY A 773 5.81 -21.26 5.73
CA GLY A 773 5.98 -21.64 7.12
C GLY A 773 4.96 -22.66 7.60
N ALA A 774 3.70 -22.57 7.15
CA ALA A 774 2.69 -23.57 7.49
C ALA A 774 2.95 -24.92 6.81
N LEU A 775 3.38 -24.89 5.55
CA LEU A 775 3.78 -26.08 4.80
C LEU A 775 5.02 -26.74 5.43
N GLU A 776 6.01 -25.95 5.84
CA GLU A 776 7.22 -26.43 6.50
C GLU A 776 6.92 -27.14 7.82
N ILE A 777 6.11 -26.55 8.70
CA ILE A 777 5.67 -27.19 9.95
C ILE A 777 5.05 -28.57 9.66
N ARG A 778 4.20 -28.64 8.64
CA ARG A 778 3.49 -29.87 8.26
C ARG A 778 4.44 -30.93 7.71
N LEU A 779 5.31 -30.56 6.77
CA LEU A 779 6.29 -31.50 6.19
C LEU A 779 7.22 -32.07 7.26
N MET A 780 7.69 -31.22 8.17
CA MET A 780 8.54 -31.65 9.29
C MET A 780 7.77 -32.52 10.29
N ALA A 781 6.50 -32.20 10.55
CA ALA A 781 5.67 -33.03 11.42
C ALA A 781 5.46 -34.45 10.87
N LEU A 782 5.20 -34.56 9.56
CA LEU A 782 5.07 -35.85 8.88
C LEU A 782 6.41 -36.60 8.84
N GLN A 783 7.50 -35.92 8.46
CA GLN A 783 8.83 -36.51 8.36
C GLN A 783 9.33 -37.07 9.69
N HIS A 784 9.00 -36.42 10.81
CA HIS A 784 9.41 -36.84 12.14
C HIS A 784 8.34 -37.66 12.90
N GLU A 785 7.26 -38.06 12.23
CA GLU A 785 6.15 -38.85 12.78
C GLU A 785 5.56 -38.23 14.05
N LEU A 786 5.43 -36.90 14.08
CA LEU A 786 4.89 -36.19 15.23
C LEU A 786 3.40 -36.50 15.40
N SER A 787 2.94 -36.62 16.64
CA SER A 787 1.50 -36.68 16.98
C SER A 787 0.99 -35.37 17.59
N HIS A 788 1.90 -34.54 18.13
CA HIS A 788 1.58 -33.27 18.75
C HIS A 788 2.62 -32.21 18.35
N VAL A 789 2.13 -31.01 17.99
CA VAL A 789 2.95 -29.90 17.52
C VAL A 789 2.73 -28.69 18.44
N ILE A 790 3.78 -28.27 19.14
CA ILE A 790 3.77 -27.02 19.89
C ILE A 790 4.28 -25.90 19.00
N VAL A 791 3.45 -24.88 18.76
CA VAL A 791 3.82 -23.71 17.95
C VAL A 791 3.95 -22.50 18.85
N ALA A 792 5.18 -22.13 19.18
CA ALA A 792 5.49 -20.93 19.94
C ALA A 792 5.51 -19.72 19.00
N ALA A 793 4.39 -18.99 18.96
CA ALA A 793 4.14 -17.91 18.01
C ALA A 793 3.25 -16.81 18.66
N CYS A 794 2.44 -16.12 17.85
CA CYS A 794 1.55 -15.04 18.32
C CYS A 794 0.11 -15.48 18.61
N ALA A 795 -0.25 -16.75 18.38
CA ALA A 795 -1.60 -17.26 18.63
C ALA A 795 -1.74 -17.77 20.08
N CYS A 796 -2.94 -17.63 20.65
CA CYS A 796 -3.22 -17.99 22.05
C CYS A 796 -4.47 -18.86 22.28
N CYS A 797 -5.35 -19.02 21.28
CA CYS A 797 -6.60 -19.80 21.40
C CYS A 797 -6.86 -20.64 20.14
N GLY A 798 -7.75 -21.64 20.22
CA GLY A 798 -8.10 -22.52 19.10
C GLY A 798 -8.79 -21.82 17.93
N LEU A 799 -9.02 -22.55 16.83
CA LEU A 799 -9.65 -22.05 15.59
C LEU A 799 -11.04 -21.46 15.83
N GLU A 800 -11.84 -22.08 16.69
CA GLU A 800 -13.24 -21.72 16.94
C GLU A 800 -13.41 -20.44 17.79
N GLN A 801 -12.32 -19.86 18.28
CA GLN A 801 -12.36 -18.68 19.14
C GLN A 801 -11.71 -17.47 18.46
N ILE A 802 -12.54 -16.48 18.16
CA ILE A 802 -12.13 -15.14 17.71
C ILE A 802 -12.40 -14.18 18.87
N CYS A 803 -11.37 -13.83 19.63
CA CYS A 803 -11.48 -12.84 20.70
C CYS A 803 -11.11 -11.44 20.19
N PHE A 804 -11.35 -10.42 21.01
CA PHE A 804 -11.01 -9.02 20.71
C PHE A 804 -9.51 -8.81 20.45
N SER A 805 -8.64 -9.60 21.10
CA SER A 805 -7.19 -9.54 20.89
C SER A 805 -6.74 -10.22 19.59
N CYS A 806 -7.65 -10.89 18.87
CA CYS A 806 -7.31 -11.58 17.65
C CYS A 806 -6.89 -10.59 16.55
N SER A 807 -6.05 -11.08 15.65
CA SER A 807 -5.63 -10.35 14.46
C SER A 807 -5.84 -11.24 13.25
N ASP A 808 -5.95 -10.59 12.09
CA ASP A 808 -6.03 -11.24 10.79
C ASP A 808 -4.89 -12.27 10.60
N ARG A 809 -3.68 -11.92 11.05
CA ARG A 809 -2.51 -12.83 11.00
C ARG A 809 -2.59 -14.00 11.97
N ARG A 810 -3.22 -13.83 13.13
CA ARG A 810 -3.52 -14.96 14.03
C ARG A 810 -4.58 -15.87 13.42
N MET A 811 -5.62 -15.30 12.81
CA MET A 811 -6.64 -16.08 12.10
C MET A 811 -6.02 -16.88 10.96
N GLU A 812 -5.14 -16.26 10.19
CA GLU A 812 -4.46 -16.93 9.09
C GLU A 812 -3.51 -18.04 9.55
N CYS A 813 -2.72 -17.79 10.62
CA CYS A 813 -1.90 -18.81 11.26
C CYS A 813 -2.73 -20.03 11.68
N LYS A 814 -3.83 -19.78 12.41
CA LYS A 814 -4.75 -20.83 12.85
C LYS A 814 -5.35 -21.56 11.65
N ARG A 815 -5.84 -20.85 10.64
CA ARG A 815 -6.48 -21.41 9.45
C ARG A 815 -5.53 -22.33 8.70
N LYS A 816 -4.31 -21.87 8.41
CA LYS A 816 -3.34 -22.65 7.63
C LYS A 816 -2.86 -23.90 8.36
N LEU A 817 -2.62 -23.82 9.67
CA LEU A 817 -2.09 -24.94 10.45
C LEU A 817 -3.18 -25.93 10.89
N LEU A 818 -4.33 -25.43 11.37
CA LEU A 818 -5.35 -26.28 11.99
C LEU A 818 -6.37 -26.85 10.98
N LYS A 819 -6.78 -26.12 9.92
CA LYS A 819 -7.72 -26.69 8.92
C LYS A 819 -7.08 -27.83 8.12
N THR A 820 -5.77 -27.75 7.87
CA THR A 820 -5.04 -28.79 7.14
C THR A 820 -4.60 -29.91 8.09
N GLY A 821 -4.16 -29.56 9.30
CA GLY A 821 -3.69 -30.51 10.30
C GLY A 821 -4.74 -31.50 10.85
N GLN A 822 -6.03 -31.11 10.87
CA GLN A 822 -7.11 -32.03 11.21
C GLN A 822 -7.27 -33.18 10.20
N ALA A 823 -6.90 -32.98 8.92
CA ALA A 823 -6.91 -34.04 7.93
C ALA A 823 -5.77 -35.06 8.14
N ASP A 824 -4.67 -34.64 8.76
CA ASP A 824 -3.48 -35.48 8.95
C ASP A 824 -3.38 -36.11 10.35
N GLY A 825 -4.35 -35.88 11.23
CA GLY A 825 -4.35 -36.41 12.61
C GLY A 825 -3.36 -35.71 13.57
N LEU A 826 -2.84 -34.53 13.20
CA LEU A 826 -1.93 -33.73 14.03
C LEU A 826 -2.70 -32.84 15.01
N SER A 827 -2.33 -32.87 16.29
CA SER A 827 -2.81 -31.90 17.27
C SER A 827 -1.82 -30.74 17.43
N TYR A 828 -2.34 -29.52 17.59
CA TYR A 828 -1.51 -28.32 17.74
C TYR A 828 -1.79 -27.63 19.06
N GLU A 829 -0.73 -27.22 19.76
CA GLU A 829 -0.81 -26.36 20.94
C GLU A 829 -0.04 -25.05 20.68
N PHE A 830 -0.74 -23.92 20.74
CA PHE A 830 -0.12 -22.61 20.54
C PHE A 830 0.39 -22.03 21.85
N VAL A 831 1.61 -21.52 21.83
CA VAL A 831 2.21 -20.79 22.95
C VAL A 831 2.44 -19.35 22.51
N ASN A 832 1.71 -18.41 23.10
CA ASN A 832 1.89 -17.00 22.80
C ASN A 832 3.18 -16.49 23.43
N ILE A 833 4.27 -16.44 22.67
CA ILE A 833 5.56 -15.88 23.11
C ILE A 833 5.78 -14.44 22.60
N ARG A 834 4.95 -13.95 21.67
CA ARG A 834 5.08 -12.58 21.17
C ARG A 834 4.49 -11.58 22.16
N GLU A 835 3.20 -11.68 22.44
CA GLU A 835 2.50 -10.71 23.29
C GLU A 835 2.63 -11.00 24.78
N HIS A 836 2.86 -12.25 25.19
CA HIS A 836 3.08 -12.55 26.61
C HIS A 836 4.55 -12.44 27.04
N CYS A 837 5.50 -12.46 26.09
CA CYS A 837 6.93 -12.39 26.38
C CYS A 837 7.59 -11.22 25.65
N ALA A 838 7.83 -11.32 24.33
CA ALA A 838 8.68 -10.39 23.58
C ALA A 838 8.24 -8.92 23.71
N TRP A 839 6.95 -8.62 23.54
CA TRP A 839 6.46 -7.24 23.62
C TRP A 839 6.44 -6.66 25.04
N VAL A 840 6.17 -7.50 26.04
CA VAL A 840 6.05 -7.06 27.44
C VAL A 840 7.43 -6.84 28.07
N HIS A 841 8.46 -7.53 27.58
CA HIS A 841 9.83 -7.47 28.07
C HIS A 841 10.77 -7.00 26.97
N ALA A 842 10.33 -6.06 26.13
CA ALA A 842 11.13 -5.56 25.01
C ALA A 842 12.46 -4.91 25.48
N ASP A 843 12.49 -4.45 26.73
CA ASP A 843 13.62 -3.88 27.44
C ASP A 843 14.42 -4.90 28.28
N ASP A 844 13.95 -6.14 28.42
CA ASP A 844 14.59 -7.21 29.21
C ASP A 844 14.57 -8.57 28.45
N PRO A 845 15.47 -8.74 27.44
CA PRO A 845 15.58 -9.96 26.64
C PRO A 845 15.78 -11.25 27.44
N GLU A 846 16.55 -11.21 28.53
CA GLU A 846 16.82 -12.39 29.35
C GLU A 846 15.55 -12.84 30.08
N ARG A 847 14.78 -11.91 30.66
CA ARG A 847 13.48 -12.24 31.28
C ARG A 847 12.46 -12.69 30.25
N ALA A 848 12.46 -12.08 29.06
CA ALA A 848 11.63 -12.52 27.93
C ALA A 848 11.91 -13.99 27.57
N PHE A 849 13.20 -14.33 27.46
CA PHE A 849 13.67 -15.68 27.15
C PHE A 849 13.27 -16.70 28.23
N VAL A 850 13.50 -16.39 29.51
CA VAL A 850 13.12 -17.25 30.64
C VAL A 850 11.61 -17.50 30.65
N LYS A 851 10.81 -16.44 30.45
CA LYS A 851 9.35 -16.56 30.41
C LYS A 851 8.87 -17.38 29.21
N ALA A 852 9.43 -17.18 28.02
CA ALA A 852 9.06 -17.95 26.83
C ALA A 852 9.37 -19.44 27.01
N LYS A 853 10.54 -19.76 27.59
CA LYS A 853 10.91 -21.12 27.96
C LYS A 853 9.94 -21.74 28.95
N ALA A 854 9.50 -20.99 29.97
CA ALA A 854 8.50 -21.44 30.94
C ALA A 854 7.18 -21.77 30.27
N LEU A 855 6.68 -20.88 29.42
CA LEU A 855 5.41 -21.08 28.72
C LEU A 855 5.43 -22.34 27.83
N ILE A 856 6.53 -22.56 27.10
CA ILE A 856 6.70 -23.77 26.26
C ILE A 856 6.79 -25.03 27.12
N ARG A 857 7.49 -25.00 28.27
CA ARG A 857 7.52 -26.13 29.21
C ARG A 857 6.14 -26.45 29.79
N GLY A 858 5.36 -25.43 30.11
CA GLY A 858 4.00 -25.61 30.58
C GLY A 858 3.10 -26.27 29.54
N ALA A 859 3.21 -25.87 28.27
CA ALA A 859 2.53 -26.52 27.15
C ALA A 859 2.95 -28.00 27.02
N LEU A 860 4.26 -28.27 27.01
CA LEU A 860 4.79 -29.64 26.98
C LEU A 860 4.22 -30.52 28.11
N ALA A 861 4.09 -29.98 29.32
CA ALA A 861 3.54 -30.68 30.47
C ALA A 861 2.03 -30.98 30.32
N ARG A 862 1.26 -30.12 29.64
CA ARG A 862 -0.16 -30.33 29.33
C ARG A 862 -0.36 -31.41 28.28
N VAL A 863 0.38 -31.33 27.17
CA VAL A 863 0.31 -32.30 26.06
C VAL A 863 0.61 -33.72 26.54
N LYS A 864 1.61 -33.89 27.41
CA LYS A 864 1.94 -35.21 27.98
C LYS A 864 0.84 -35.84 28.82
N ARG A 865 -0.08 -35.04 29.35
CA ARG A 865 -1.18 -35.46 30.22
C ARG A 865 -2.54 -35.35 29.51
N ALA A 866 -2.56 -35.04 28.22
CA ALA A 866 -3.80 -34.96 27.44
C ALA A 866 -4.36 -36.37 27.19
N GLY A 867 -5.52 -36.66 27.78
CA GLY A 867 -6.29 -37.86 27.44
C GLY A 867 -7.11 -37.60 26.19
N GLY A 868 -6.83 -38.30 25.09
CA GLY A 868 -7.60 -38.17 23.85
C GLY A 868 -9.08 -38.49 24.10
N ARG A 869 -9.97 -37.52 23.88
CA ARG A 869 -11.43 -37.71 23.91
C ARG A 869 -12.04 -37.00 22.70
N GLU A 870 -12.34 -37.76 21.64
CA GLU A 870 -13.29 -37.30 20.62
C GLU A 870 -14.68 -37.19 21.25
N ARG A 871 -15.33 -36.03 21.15
CA ARG A 871 -16.76 -35.86 21.47
C ARG A 871 -17.56 -35.66 20.19
N GLY A 872 -18.78 -36.20 20.17
CA GLY A 872 -19.65 -36.22 18.99
C GLY A 872 -20.30 -34.88 18.64
N ALA A 873 -21.17 -34.89 17.63
CA ALA A 873 -22.00 -33.75 17.24
C ALA A 873 -23.48 -34.04 17.49
N LEU A 874 -24.25 -33.03 17.90
CA LEU A 874 -25.70 -33.13 18.09
C LEU A 874 -26.44 -32.85 16.78
N THR A 875 -27.44 -33.64 16.44
CA THR A 875 -28.27 -33.42 15.24
C THR A 875 -29.35 -32.36 15.48
N ILE A 876 -29.46 -31.38 14.58
CA ILE A 876 -30.47 -30.33 14.59
C ILE A 876 -31.75 -30.80 13.88
N ARG A 877 -32.88 -30.80 14.58
CA ARG A 877 -34.19 -31.03 13.97
C ARG A 877 -34.52 -29.94 12.96
N GLN A 878 -35.10 -30.30 11.81
CA GLN A 878 -35.37 -29.36 10.72
C GLN A 878 -36.78 -28.75 10.83
N ASN A 879 -37.08 -28.13 11.97
CA ASN A 879 -38.34 -27.43 12.24
C ASN A 879 -38.15 -26.28 13.24
N ALA A 880 -39.08 -25.33 13.22
CA ALA A 880 -39.06 -24.15 14.08
C ALA A 880 -40.35 -24.01 14.89
N VAL A 881 -40.22 -23.47 16.10
CA VAL A 881 -41.34 -23.05 16.95
C VAL A 881 -41.23 -21.55 17.15
N VAL A 882 -42.33 -20.84 16.91
CA VAL A 882 -42.43 -19.41 17.22
C VAL A 882 -43.38 -19.27 18.40
N ILE A 883 -42.92 -18.61 19.46
CA ILE A 883 -43.67 -18.42 20.70
C ILE A 883 -44.04 -16.94 20.80
N GLY A 884 -45.34 -16.69 20.90
CA GLY A 884 -45.93 -15.36 20.82
C GLY A 884 -46.81 -15.21 19.58
N GLY A 885 -47.40 -14.02 19.41
CA GLY A 885 -48.36 -13.72 18.35
C GLY A 885 -48.48 -12.23 18.06
N GLY A 886 -47.42 -11.47 18.32
CA GLY A 886 -47.27 -10.09 17.87
C GLY A 886 -46.88 -10.03 16.39
N MET A 887 -46.77 -8.81 15.87
CA MET A 887 -46.46 -8.57 14.45
C MET A 887 -45.10 -9.18 14.06
N ALA A 888 -44.10 -9.06 14.93
CA ALA A 888 -42.76 -9.60 14.68
C ALA A 888 -42.72 -11.12 14.66
N GLY A 889 -43.42 -11.79 15.59
CA GLY A 889 -43.54 -13.25 15.61
C GLY A 889 -44.26 -13.79 14.38
N LEU A 890 -45.35 -13.13 13.94
CA LEU A 890 -46.06 -13.52 12.72
C LEU A 890 -45.19 -13.34 11.46
N ALA A 891 -44.44 -12.24 11.38
CA ALA A 891 -43.49 -12.02 10.30
C ALA A 891 -42.37 -13.07 10.29
N ALA A 892 -41.82 -13.42 11.46
CA ALA A 892 -40.81 -14.47 11.58
C ALA A 892 -41.33 -15.85 11.15
N ALA A 893 -42.50 -16.24 11.65
CA ALA A 893 -43.16 -17.50 11.29
C ALA A 893 -43.38 -17.59 9.76
N SER A 894 -43.85 -16.50 9.17
CA SER A 894 -44.09 -16.39 7.74
C SER A 894 -42.79 -16.48 6.92
N ALA A 895 -41.75 -15.73 7.30
CA ALA A 895 -40.47 -15.71 6.59
C ALA A 895 -39.77 -17.08 6.61
N ILE A 896 -39.79 -17.77 7.75
CA ILE A 896 -39.15 -19.09 7.87
C ILE A 896 -39.99 -20.18 7.16
N ALA A 897 -41.33 -20.10 7.21
CA ALA A 897 -42.22 -21.06 6.53
C ALA A 897 -42.13 -20.97 5.00
N ARG A 898 -41.86 -19.78 4.43
CA ARG A 898 -41.60 -19.59 2.99
C ARG A 898 -40.41 -20.43 2.48
N ARG A 899 -39.57 -20.97 3.36
CA ARG A 899 -38.44 -21.86 3.05
C ARG A 899 -38.78 -23.34 3.05
N GLY A 900 -40.03 -23.69 3.27
CA GLY A 900 -40.42 -25.09 3.45
C GLY A 900 -39.99 -25.68 4.79
N ILE A 901 -39.56 -24.86 5.76
CA ILE A 901 -39.35 -25.31 7.14
C ILE A 901 -40.71 -25.44 7.81
N SER A 902 -40.96 -26.57 8.48
CA SER A 902 -42.17 -26.76 9.27
C SER A 902 -42.16 -25.82 10.48
N VAL A 903 -43.20 -24.99 10.61
CA VAL A 903 -43.35 -24.03 11.70
C VAL A 903 -44.55 -24.37 12.57
N THR A 904 -44.36 -24.33 13.89
CA THR A 904 -45.46 -24.30 14.85
C THR A 904 -45.48 -22.95 15.57
N LEU A 905 -46.58 -22.20 15.42
CA LEU A 905 -46.81 -20.91 16.07
C LEU A 905 -47.65 -21.13 17.34
N LEU A 906 -47.08 -20.83 18.51
CA LEU A 906 -47.74 -20.93 19.81
C LEU A 906 -48.18 -19.54 20.28
N ARG A 907 -49.48 -19.26 20.18
CA ARG A 907 -50.05 -17.98 20.63
C ARG A 907 -50.52 -18.10 22.07
N LEU A 908 -49.90 -17.32 22.96
CA LEU A 908 -50.13 -17.39 24.41
C LEU A 908 -51.53 -16.89 24.80
N ALA A 909 -52.09 -17.44 25.88
CA ALA A 909 -53.31 -16.96 26.49
C ALA A 909 -53.07 -15.63 27.23
N GLY A 910 -53.84 -14.58 26.91
CA GLY A 910 -53.74 -13.26 27.55
C GLY A 910 -54.78 -12.26 27.02
N PRO A 911 -54.92 -11.07 27.65
CA PRO A 911 -55.85 -10.04 27.20
C PRO A 911 -55.50 -9.59 25.77
N ARG A 912 -56.48 -9.65 24.84
CA ARG A 912 -56.37 -9.03 23.51
C ARG A 912 -56.50 -7.52 23.70
N ALA A 913 -55.55 -6.72 23.24
CA ALA A 913 -55.73 -5.27 23.26
C ALA A 913 -56.82 -4.88 22.23
N GLU A 914 -57.70 -3.94 22.59
CA GLU A 914 -58.78 -3.48 21.72
C GLU A 914 -58.20 -2.90 20.42
N GLY A 915 -58.58 -3.46 19.27
CA GLY A 915 -58.09 -3.05 17.94
C GLY A 915 -56.98 -3.91 17.31
N GLU A 916 -56.35 -4.84 18.04
CA GLU A 916 -55.21 -5.65 17.54
C GLU A 916 -55.52 -6.63 16.39
N GLY A 917 -56.80 -6.90 16.09
CA GLY A 917 -57.20 -7.96 15.15
C GLY A 917 -57.00 -7.62 13.67
N ALA A 918 -57.23 -6.36 13.27
CA ALA A 918 -57.27 -5.97 11.85
C ALA A 918 -55.88 -5.89 11.20
N GLU A 919 -54.87 -5.39 11.93
CA GLU A 919 -53.50 -5.21 11.40
C GLU A 919 -52.71 -6.53 11.34
N LYS A 920 -53.02 -7.49 12.20
CA LYS A 920 -52.35 -8.81 12.27
C LYS A 920 -52.91 -9.82 11.26
N GLU A 921 -54.15 -9.64 10.80
CA GLU A 921 -54.85 -10.61 9.94
C GLU A 921 -54.16 -10.91 8.61
N PRO A 922 -53.55 -9.93 7.88
CA PRO A 922 -52.82 -10.22 6.64
C PRO A 922 -51.65 -11.18 6.86
N LEU A 923 -50.84 -10.96 7.90
CA LEU A 923 -49.71 -11.84 8.23
C LEU A 923 -50.20 -13.21 8.72
N LEU A 924 -51.26 -13.23 9.53
CA LEU A 924 -51.86 -14.47 10.02
C LEU A 924 -52.46 -15.32 8.88
N ALA A 925 -53.15 -14.70 7.92
CA ALA A 925 -53.64 -15.34 6.71
C ALA A 925 -52.49 -15.91 5.87
N GLN A 926 -51.37 -15.18 5.80
CA GLN A 926 -50.18 -15.63 5.10
C GLN A 926 -49.52 -16.84 5.78
N VAL A 927 -49.41 -16.85 7.12
CA VAL A 927 -48.91 -17.99 7.89
C VAL A 927 -49.79 -19.22 7.70
N ARG A 928 -51.14 -19.05 7.69
CA ARG A 928 -52.09 -20.13 7.38
C ARG A 928 -51.88 -20.68 5.96
N ARG A 929 -51.68 -19.80 4.98
CA ARG A 929 -51.42 -20.20 3.57
C ARG A 929 -50.14 -21.03 3.42
N LEU A 930 -49.13 -20.77 4.25
CA LEU A 930 -47.86 -21.50 4.28
C LEU A 930 -47.92 -22.82 5.08
N ARG A 931 -49.11 -23.25 5.51
CA ARG A 931 -49.37 -24.51 6.25
C ARG A 931 -48.61 -24.63 7.59
N ALA A 932 -48.29 -23.50 8.23
CA ALA A 932 -47.78 -23.54 9.60
C ALA A 932 -48.87 -24.02 10.58
N LYS A 933 -48.49 -24.83 11.57
CA LYS A 933 -49.41 -25.27 12.64
C LYS A 933 -49.59 -24.11 13.62
N ILE A 934 -50.83 -23.65 13.83
CA ILE A 934 -51.13 -22.56 14.77
C ILE A 934 -51.86 -23.16 15.98
N MET A 935 -51.38 -22.86 17.17
CA MET A 935 -51.99 -23.23 18.45
C MET A 935 -52.38 -21.96 19.20
N GLU A 936 -53.62 -21.89 19.70
CA GLU A 936 -54.22 -20.69 20.28
C GLU A 936 -54.52 -20.90 21.76
N GLY A 937 -54.35 -19.85 22.59
CA GLY A 937 -54.64 -19.95 24.03
C GLY A 937 -53.68 -20.87 24.78
N VAL A 938 -52.40 -20.84 24.38
CA VAL A 938 -51.35 -21.71 24.91
C VAL A 938 -50.82 -21.16 26.24
N GLN A 939 -50.63 -22.04 27.22
CA GLN A 939 -49.87 -21.81 28.45
C GLN A 939 -48.61 -22.68 28.42
N ILE A 940 -47.43 -22.08 28.57
CA ILE A 940 -46.15 -22.82 28.57
C ILE A 940 -45.78 -23.15 30.02
N GLU A 941 -45.47 -24.42 30.26
CA GLU A 941 -45.07 -24.93 31.58
C GLU A 941 -43.55 -25.18 31.64
N ASP A 942 -42.94 -25.72 30.56
CA ASP A 942 -41.51 -26.04 30.53
C ASP A 942 -40.89 -25.93 29.11
N ILE A 943 -39.60 -25.58 29.06
CA ILE A 943 -38.80 -25.55 27.84
C ILE A 943 -37.42 -26.15 28.14
N GLY A 944 -37.17 -27.33 27.56
CA GLY A 944 -35.95 -28.10 27.81
C GLY A 944 -35.38 -28.73 26.54
N GLY A 945 -34.43 -29.66 26.73
CA GLY A 945 -33.75 -30.38 25.65
C GLY A 945 -32.47 -29.70 25.16
N PRO A 946 -31.60 -30.47 24.48
CA PRO A 946 -30.30 -30.00 24.03
C PRO A 946 -30.45 -29.06 22.83
N VAL A 947 -29.42 -28.27 22.58
CA VAL A 947 -29.34 -27.36 21.43
C VAL A 947 -29.61 -28.12 20.12
N GLY A 948 -30.56 -27.64 19.33
CA GLY A 948 -30.99 -28.28 18.08
C GLY A 948 -32.09 -29.33 18.23
N ALA A 949 -32.52 -29.66 19.47
CA ALA A 949 -33.60 -30.62 19.72
C ALA A 949 -34.45 -30.23 20.95
N PHE A 950 -34.87 -28.97 21.01
CA PHE A 950 -35.73 -28.40 22.04
C PHE A 950 -37.07 -29.13 22.19
N THR A 951 -37.59 -29.13 23.41
CA THR A 951 -38.90 -29.66 23.77
C THR A 951 -39.65 -28.60 24.57
N ILE A 952 -40.81 -28.19 24.06
CA ILE A 952 -41.71 -27.22 24.69
C ILE A 952 -42.93 -27.99 25.19
N ALA A 953 -43.22 -27.91 26.49
CA ALA A 953 -44.37 -28.52 27.13
C ALA A 953 -45.30 -27.44 27.71
N GLY A 954 -46.60 -27.70 27.63
CA GLY A 954 -47.60 -26.75 28.11
C GLY A 954 -49.02 -27.28 27.94
N ARG A 955 -50.00 -26.38 28.05
CA ARG A 955 -51.42 -26.66 27.85
C ARG A 955 -52.03 -25.77 26.78
N GLU A 956 -52.78 -26.34 25.85
CA GLU A 956 -53.61 -25.62 24.89
C GLU A 956 -55.06 -25.75 25.34
N ASN A 957 -55.69 -24.64 25.74
CA ASN A 957 -57.06 -24.63 26.27
C ASN A 957 -57.30 -25.68 27.38
N GLY A 958 -56.29 -25.90 28.24
CA GLY A 958 -56.31 -26.86 29.35
C GLY A 958 -55.81 -28.28 29.01
N VAL A 959 -55.62 -28.62 27.73
CA VAL A 959 -55.14 -29.94 27.28
C VAL A 959 -53.60 -29.96 27.20
N PRO A 960 -52.91 -30.90 27.86
CA PRO A 960 -51.45 -30.97 27.82
C PRO A 960 -50.92 -31.30 26.42
N PHE A 961 -49.85 -30.63 26.00
CA PHE A 961 -49.15 -30.88 24.74
C PHE A 961 -47.63 -30.90 24.93
N THR A 962 -46.96 -31.47 23.93
CA THR A 962 -45.50 -31.38 23.81
C THR A 962 -45.11 -31.17 22.35
N VAL A 963 -44.35 -30.11 22.07
CA VAL A 963 -43.81 -29.82 20.73
C VAL A 963 -42.30 -29.92 20.77
N LYS A 964 -41.74 -30.67 19.82
CA LYS A 964 -40.29 -30.79 19.62
C LYS A 964 -39.87 -29.83 18.51
N SER A 965 -38.76 -29.12 18.70
CA SER A 965 -38.25 -28.14 17.74
C SER A 965 -36.74 -28.21 17.55
N GLY A 966 -36.26 -27.82 16.37
CA GLY A 966 -34.85 -27.55 16.14
C GLY A 966 -34.40 -26.18 16.65
N THR A 967 -35.27 -25.18 16.50
CA THR A 967 -35.02 -23.80 16.91
C THR A 967 -36.28 -23.15 17.48
N VAL A 968 -36.11 -22.16 18.34
CA VAL A 968 -37.21 -21.40 18.95
C VAL A 968 -37.03 -19.91 18.65
N ILE A 969 -38.10 -19.24 18.24
CA ILE A 969 -38.15 -17.76 18.11
C ILE A 969 -39.13 -17.24 19.15
N ALA A 970 -38.66 -16.39 20.06
CA ALA A 970 -39.44 -15.75 21.11
C ALA A 970 -39.82 -14.32 20.70
N ASP A 971 -41.12 -14.04 20.58
CA ASP A 971 -41.65 -12.73 20.22
C ASP A 971 -42.04 -11.92 21.47
N TRP A 972 -41.12 -11.08 21.93
CA TRP A 972 -41.27 -10.26 23.13
C TRP A 972 -42.23 -9.09 22.97
N SER A 973 -42.73 -8.82 21.76
CA SER A 973 -43.78 -7.80 21.56
C SER A 973 -45.15 -8.28 22.05
N ALA A 974 -45.33 -9.59 22.24
CA ALA A 974 -46.56 -10.15 22.78
C ALA A 974 -46.68 -9.86 24.29
N PRO A 975 -47.73 -9.17 24.78
CA PRO A 975 -47.87 -8.81 26.20
C PRO A 975 -47.74 -10.03 27.14
N ALA A 976 -48.38 -11.14 26.78
CA ALA A 976 -48.36 -12.39 27.55
C ALA A 976 -46.96 -13.02 27.73
N MET A 977 -45.96 -12.65 26.93
CA MET A 977 -44.57 -13.08 27.14
C MET A 977 -43.95 -12.42 28.37
N LYS A 978 -44.38 -11.19 28.71
CA LYS A 978 -43.94 -10.46 29.90
C LYS A 978 -44.48 -11.10 31.19
N ASP A 979 -45.55 -11.89 31.10
CA ASP A 979 -46.19 -12.55 32.25
C ASP A 979 -45.64 -13.96 32.55
N LEU A 980 -44.72 -14.48 31.73
CA LEU A 980 -44.12 -15.80 31.96
C LEU A 980 -43.29 -15.84 33.27
N PRO A 981 -43.24 -17.01 33.96
CA PRO A 981 -42.32 -17.24 35.05
C PRO A 981 -40.87 -16.92 34.69
N GLU A 982 -40.10 -16.38 35.63
CA GLU A 982 -38.72 -15.93 35.39
C GLU A 982 -37.80 -17.03 34.86
N ALA A 983 -38.00 -18.28 35.28
CA ALA A 983 -37.28 -19.44 34.75
C ALA A 983 -37.53 -19.66 33.25
N LEU A 984 -38.78 -19.49 32.79
CA LEU A 984 -39.15 -19.62 31.38
C LEU A 984 -38.67 -18.44 30.56
N LYS A 985 -38.71 -17.22 31.12
CA LYS A 985 -38.11 -16.05 30.48
C LYS A 985 -36.63 -16.29 30.19
N ARG A 986 -35.87 -16.75 31.20
CA ARG A 986 -34.45 -17.11 31.05
C ARG A 986 -34.23 -18.21 30.03
N ALA A 987 -35.07 -19.24 30.01
CA ALA A 987 -35.01 -20.32 29.03
C ALA A 987 -35.30 -19.85 27.59
N LEU A 988 -36.04 -18.76 27.41
CA LEU A 988 -36.32 -18.11 26.12
C LEU A 988 -35.35 -16.96 25.80
N GLY A 989 -34.30 -16.79 26.60
CA GLY A 989 -33.32 -15.73 26.40
C GLY A 989 -33.79 -14.33 26.83
N GLY A 990 -34.85 -14.24 27.64
CA GLY A 990 -35.26 -13.05 28.38
C GLY A 990 -34.59 -13.04 29.77
N GLY A 991 -34.05 -11.91 30.19
CA GLY A 991 -33.44 -11.76 31.50
C GLY A 991 -33.52 -10.31 31.97
N PRO A 992 -33.23 -10.03 33.25
CA PRO A 992 -33.32 -8.68 33.80
C PRO A 992 -32.43 -7.73 32.99
N GLU A 993 -32.91 -6.51 32.75
CA GLU A 993 -32.07 -5.39 32.37
C GLU A 993 -30.86 -5.38 33.32
N VAL A 994 -29.66 -5.50 32.78
CA VAL A 994 -28.44 -5.43 33.58
C VAL A 994 -28.32 -4.00 34.06
N VAL A 995 -28.85 -3.73 35.25
CA VAL A 995 -28.61 -2.49 35.98
C VAL A 995 -27.18 -2.58 36.51
N ASP A 996 -26.29 -1.82 35.87
CA ASP A 996 -25.03 -1.35 36.45
C ASP A 996 -23.87 -2.35 36.64
N ALA A 997 -23.57 -3.15 35.61
CA ALA A 997 -22.22 -3.64 35.37
C ALA A 997 -21.95 -3.54 33.87
N SER A 998 -20.98 -2.72 33.46
CA SER A 998 -20.60 -2.54 32.05
C SER A 998 -20.59 -3.89 31.32
N PRO A 999 -21.50 -4.16 30.37
CA PRO A 999 -21.50 -5.47 29.73
C PRO A 999 -20.30 -5.52 28.78
N PRO A 1000 -19.43 -6.54 28.86
CA PRO A 1000 -18.62 -6.89 27.70
C PRO A 1000 -19.58 -7.54 26.70
N ILE A 1001 -19.71 -6.96 25.50
CA ILE A 1001 -20.44 -7.49 24.34
C ILE A 1001 -21.97 -7.34 24.47
N GLU A 1002 -22.53 -6.30 23.84
CA GLU A 1002 -23.95 -6.35 23.45
C GLU A 1002 -24.09 -7.43 22.36
N PRO A 1003 -24.79 -8.55 22.62
CA PRO A 1003 -25.08 -9.51 21.56
C PRO A 1003 -25.98 -8.84 20.51
N ASP A 1004 -25.90 -9.33 19.26
CA ASP A 1004 -26.91 -9.07 18.24
C ASP A 1004 -28.30 -9.17 18.89
N PRO A 1005 -29.15 -8.13 18.82
CA PRO A 1005 -30.40 -8.08 19.59
C PRO A 1005 -31.31 -9.27 19.27
N VAL A 1006 -31.20 -9.84 18.08
CA VAL A 1006 -31.98 -10.99 17.61
C VAL A 1006 -31.46 -12.31 18.18
N VAL A 1007 -30.19 -12.40 18.54
CA VAL A 1007 -29.57 -13.63 19.02
C VAL A 1007 -29.64 -13.68 20.55
N SER A 1008 -30.17 -14.79 21.09
CA SER A 1008 -30.13 -15.00 22.54
C SER A 1008 -28.80 -15.62 22.99
N ARG A 1009 -28.56 -15.67 24.30
CA ARG A 1009 -27.39 -16.37 24.87
C ARG A 1009 -27.46 -17.89 24.69
N ILE A 1010 -28.64 -18.44 24.39
CA ILE A 1010 -28.86 -19.88 24.19
C ILE A 1010 -28.85 -20.17 22.68
N PRO A 1011 -27.88 -20.96 22.18
CA PRO A 1011 -27.78 -21.26 20.75
C PRO A 1011 -29.05 -21.93 20.23
N GLY A 1012 -29.57 -21.49 19.08
CA GLY A 1012 -30.81 -22.02 18.52
C GLY A 1012 -32.09 -21.39 19.09
N ILE A 1013 -31.99 -20.43 20.02
CA ILE A 1013 -33.10 -19.58 20.46
C ILE A 1013 -32.85 -18.12 20.02
N PHE A 1014 -33.84 -17.53 19.35
CA PHE A 1014 -33.79 -16.19 18.77
C PHE A 1014 -34.92 -15.31 19.30
N ARG A 1015 -34.74 -13.99 19.22
CA ARG A 1015 -35.64 -12.98 19.78
C ARG A 1015 -36.12 -12.03 18.68
N CYS A 1016 -37.37 -11.59 18.79
CA CYS A 1016 -37.92 -10.48 18.02
C CYS A 1016 -38.94 -9.72 18.88
N GLY A 1017 -39.40 -8.56 18.43
CA GLY A 1017 -40.38 -7.75 19.14
C GLY A 1017 -39.77 -6.95 20.31
N LEU A 1018 -38.55 -6.44 20.14
CA LEU A 1018 -37.80 -5.75 21.22
C LEU A 1018 -38.06 -4.23 21.27
N GLY A 1019 -38.61 -3.63 20.22
CA GLY A 1019 -38.84 -2.17 20.10
C GLY A 1019 -39.95 -1.54 20.95
N GLY A 1020 -40.52 -2.25 21.93
CA GLY A 1020 -41.59 -1.75 22.81
C GLY A 1020 -42.98 -1.61 22.16
N GLU A 1021 -43.98 -1.19 22.95
CA GLU A 1021 -45.36 -0.93 22.49
C GLU A 1021 -45.38 0.36 21.66
N GLY A 1022 -45.48 0.27 20.33
CA GLY A 1022 -45.48 1.41 19.41
C GLY A 1022 -44.62 1.25 18.14
N ALA A 1023 -43.95 0.11 17.95
CA ALA A 1023 -43.18 -0.16 16.73
C ALA A 1023 -44.09 -0.17 15.48
N SER A 1024 -43.64 0.47 14.39
CA SER A 1024 -44.36 0.47 13.12
C SER A 1024 -44.47 -0.96 12.54
N ILE A 1025 -45.49 -1.20 11.72
CA ILE A 1025 -45.71 -2.49 11.03
C ILE A 1025 -44.44 -2.92 10.28
N ASP A 1026 -43.78 -1.99 9.60
CA ASP A 1026 -42.54 -2.23 8.88
C ASP A 1026 -41.37 -2.60 9.80
N GLY A 1027 -41.26 -1.95 10.96
CA GLY A 1027 -40.27 -2.26 11.99
C GLY A 1027 -40.45 -3.66 12.58
N ALA A 1028 -41.69 -4.01 12.95
CA ALA A 1028 -41.99 -5.35 13.47
C ALA A 1028 -41.75 -6.44 12.43
N SER A 1029 -42.10 -6.19 11.17
CA SER A 1029 -41.82 -7.10 10.04
C SER A 1029 -40.31 -7.31 9.81
N ALA A 1030 -39.54 -6.22 9.92
CA ALA A 1030 -38.07 -6.24 9.82
C ALA A 1030 -37.42 -7.09 10.92
N GLU A 1031 -37.85 -6.92 12.18
CA GLU A 1031 -37.37 -7.75 13.30
C GLU A 1031 -37.69 -9.23 13.12
N GLY A 1032 -38.92 -9.54 12.67
CA GLY A 1032 -39.32 -10.91 12.39
C GLY A 1032 -38.49 -11.55 11.27
N ALA A 1033 -38.20 -10.80 10.20
CA ALA A 1033 -37.35 -11.26 9.11
C ALA A 1033 -35.90 -11.55 9.57
N ALA A 1034 -35.36 -10.70 10.45
CA ALA A 1034 -34.03 -10.90 11.03
C ALA A 1034 -33.98 -12.17 11.90
N ALA A 1035 -34.97 -12.38 12.78
CA ALA A 1035 -35.06 -13.59 13.60
C ALA A 1035 -35.22 -14.86 12.78
N ALA A 1036 -36.06 -14.83 11.74
CA ALA A 1036 -36.22 -15.94 10.82
C ALA A 1036 -34.94 -16.28 10.06
N LEU A 1037 -34.17 -15.26 9.63
CA LEU A 1037 -32.88 -15.44 8.95
C LEU A 1037 -31.89 -16.18 9.85
N LYS A 1038 -31.71 -15.72 11.09
CA LYS A 1038 -30.79 -16.32 12.06
C LYS A 1038 -31.19 -17.75 12.43
N ALA A 1039 -32.50 -17.97 12.62
CA ALA A 1039 -33.05 -19.30 12.84
C ALA A 1039 -32.83 -20.24 11.66
N TRP A 1040 -32.99 -19.74 10.42
CA TRP A 1040 -32.72 -20.52 9.23
C TRP A 1040 -31.24 -20.87 9.07
N ALA A 1041 -30.34 -19.89 9.25
CA ALA A 1041 -28.90 -20.11 9.23
C ALA A 1041 -28.47 -21.17 10.26
N PHE A 1042 -29.07 -21.17 11.45
CA PHE A 1042 -28.83 -22.20 12.46
C PHE A 1042 -29.32 -23.59 12.03
N LEU A 1043 -30.52 -23.70 11.47
CA LEU A 1043 -31.08 -24.98 11.00
C LEU A 1043 -30.24 -25.62 9.88
N ARG A 1044 -29.67 -24.79 8.99
CA ARG A 1044 -28.82 -25.24 7.86
C ARG A 1044 -27.59 -26.03 8.29
N ARG A 1045 -27.04 -25.73 9.46
CA ARG A 1045 -25.84 -26.40 9.98
C ARG A 1045 -26.03 -27.91 10.13
N ARG A 1046 -27.29 -28.38 10.29
CA ARG A 1046 -27.74 -29.77 10.54
C ARG A 1046 -27.19 -30.46 11.77
N LYS A 1047 -25.99 -30.08 12.22
CA LYS A 1047 -25.32 -30.57 13.41
C LYS A 1047 -24.72 -29.42 14.18
N VAL A 1048 -24.61 -29.58 15.49
CA VAL A 1048 -23.85 -28.69 16.38
C VAL A 1048 -22.70 -29.48 16.94
N SER A 1049 -21.46 -29.01 16.72
CA SER A 1049 -20.28 -29.57 17.37
C SER A 1049 -20.36 -29.31 18.87
N ILE A 1050 -20.08 -30.35 19.66
CA ILE A 1050 -19.91 -30.20 21.11
C ILE A 1050 -18.46 -29.78 21.35
N PRO A 1051 -18.21 -28.61 21.96
CA PRO A 1051 -16.83 -28.20 22.24
C PRO A 1051 -16.10 -29.24 23.10
N GLU A 1052 -14.83 -29.51 22.81
CA GLU A 1052 -13.99 -30.37 23.67
C GLU A 1052 -13.85 -29.80 25.09
N THR A 1053 -14.07 -28.50 25.25
CA THR A 1053 -13.98 -27.77 26.52
C THR A 1053 -15.21 -27.92 27.41
N VAL A 1054 -16.27 -28.62 26.98
CA VAL A 1054 -17.48 -28.84 27.79
C VAL A 1054 -17.12 -29.42 29.15
N VAL A 1055 -17.71 -28.85 30.20
CA VAL A 1055 -17.45 -29.30 31.57
C VAL A 1055 -18.22 -30.59 31.89
N THR A 1056 -17.64 -31.43 32.74
CA THR A 1056 -18.30 -32.64 33.27
C THR A 1056 -18.52 -32.52 34.75
N VAL A 1057 -19.59 -33.13 35.25
CA VAL A 1057 -19.89 -33.18 36.69
C VAL A 1057 -19.69 -34.62 37.18
N ASP A 1058 -18.90 -34.80 38.24
CA ASP A 1058 -18.85 -36.05 38.98
C ASP A 1058 -20.08 -36.14 39.91
N PRO A 1059 -21.03 -37.06 39.65
CA PRO A 1059 -22.25 -37.15 40.44
C PRO A 1059 -22.01 -37.66 41.86
N LEU A 1060 -20.87 -38.30 42.16
CA LEU A 1060 -20.52 -38.78 43.50
C LEU A 1060 -19.96 -37.65 44.38
N VAL A 1061 -19.27 -36.68 43.76
CA VAL A 1061 -18.69 -35.52 44.46
C VAL A 1061 -19.68 -34.35 44.53
N CYS A 1062 -20.61 -34.26 43.57
CA CYS A 1062 -21.59 -33.19 43.48
C CYS A 1062 -22.55 -33.17 44.70
N ARG A 1063 -22.58 -32.04 45.41
CA ARG A 1063 -23.48 -31.81 46.56
C ARG A 1063 -24.82 -31.18 46.20
N GLY A 1064 -25.09 -30.91 44.92
CA GLY A 1064 -26.37 -30.35 44.46
C GLY A 1064 -26.66 -28.90 44.88
N CYS A 1065 -25.65 -28.11 45.23
CA CYS A 1065 -25.81 -26.75 45.79
C CYS A 1065 -26.36 -25.68 44.83
N GLY A 1066 -26.38 -25.94 43.51
CA GLY A 1066 -26.92 -25.00 42.51
C GLY A 1066 -26.00 -23.85 42.10
N THR A 1067 -24.84 -23.63 42.74
CA THR A 1067 -23.91 -22.55 42.36
C THR A 1067 -23.55 -22.53 40.89
N CYS A 1068 -23.35 -23.72 40.28
CA CYS A 1068 -23.08 -23.84 38.85
C CYS A 1068 -24.22 -23.31 37.96
N VAL A 1069 -25.49 -23.47 38.38
CA VAL A 1069 -26.67 -22.97 37.67
C VAL A 1069 -26.72 -21.44 37.78
N GLU A 1070 -26.42 -20.90 38.96
CA GLU A 1070 -26.42 -19.45 39.23
C GLU A 1070 -25.33 -18.70 38.44
N VAL A 1071 -24.10 -19.24 38.42
CA VAL A 1071 -22.96 -18.56 37.77
C VAL A 1071 -22.88 -18.80 36.26
N CYS A 1072 -23.70 -19.69 35.69
CA CYS A 1072 -23.66 -19.99 34.28
C CYS A 1072 -24.53 -19.03 33.46
N GLU A 1073 -23.87 -18.12 32.73
CA GLU A 1073 -24.54 -17.17 31.83
C GLU A 1073 -25.26 -17.82 30.65
N PHE A 1074 -24.97 -19.10 30.36
CA PHE A 1074 -25.55 -19.87 29.25
C PHE A 1074 -26.66 -20.82 29.69
N GLY A 1075 -26.93 -20.93 31.00
CA GLY A 1075 -27.93 -21.86 31.53
C GLY A 1075 -27.68 -23.32 31.16
N ALA A 1076 -26.41 -23.73 31.05
CA ALA A 1076 -26.03 -25.10 30.69
C ALA A 1076 -26.20 -26.11 31.85
N PRO A 1077 -25.89 -25.76 33.11
CA PRO A 1077 -26.14 -26.65 34.25
C PRO A 1077 -27.61 -26.62 34.67
N SER A 1078 -28.16 -27.77 35.03
CA SER A 1078 -29.46 -27.92 35.70
C SER A 1078 -29.35 -28.87 36.90
N LEU A 1079 -30.23 -28.72 37.89
CA LEU A 1079 -30.31 -29.65 39.03
C LEU A 1079 -31.37 -30.71 38.78
N VAL A 1080 -30.98 -31.97 38.87
CA VAL A 1080 -31.86 -33.13 38.72
C VAL A 1080 -31.95 -33.86 40.05
N GLY A 1081 -33.16 -34.22 40.47
CA GLY A 1081 -33.40 -34.95 41.71
C GLY A 1081 -32.81 -36.36 41.67
N LYS A 1082 -32.03 -36.74 42.68
CA LYS A 1082 -31.72 -38.12 43.02
C LYS A 1082 -32.89 -38.65 43.86
N GLY A 1083 -33.47 -39.79 43.48
CA GLY A 1083 -34.65 -40.38 44.12
C GLY A 1083 -34.60 -40.62 45.65
N ALA A 1084 -33.47 -40.35 46.30
CA ALA A 1084 -33.27 -40.45 47.75
C ALA A 1084 -33.18 -39.09 48.49
N GLY A 1085 -33.70 -37.98 47.91
CA GLY A 1085 -33.82 -36.69 48.60
C GLY A 1085 -32.62 -35.74 48.46
N GLY A 1086 -31.95 -35.74 47.31
CA GLY A 1086 -30.88 -34.79 47.00
C GLY A 1086 -30.88 -34.38 45.52
N PHE A 1087 -30.05 -33.41 45.15
CA PHE A 1087 -29.91 -32.96 43.75
C PHE A 1087 -28.51 -33.24 43.22
N VAL A 1088 -28.40 -33.44 41.91
CA VAL A 1088 -27.11 -33.50 41.20
C VAL A 1088 -27.15 -32.55 40.02
N SER A 1089 -26.04 -31.86 39.77
CA SER A 1089 -25.93 -31.02 38.59
C SER A 1089 -25.67 -31.89 37.36
N VAL A 1090 -26.42 -31.62 36.29
CA VAL A 1090 -26.22 -32.19 34.96
C VAL A 1090 -25.92 -31.05 33.98
N ILE A 1091 -25.02 -31.27 33.04
CA ILE A 1091 -24.61 -30.27 32.05
C ILE A 1091 -25.27 -30.58 30.72
N ASP A 1092 -25.99 -29.62 30.17
CA ASP A 1092 -26.39 -29.62 28.77
C ASP A 1092 -25.16 -29.32 27.91
N GLU A 1093 -24.58 -30.36 27.30
CA GLU A 1093 -23.37 -30.27 26.49
C GLU A 1093 -23.54 -29.36 25.26
N GLY A 1094 -24.76 -29.20 24.76
CA GLY A 1094 -25.05 -28.31 23.63
C GLY A 1094 -25.07 -26.83 24.03
N ARG A 1095 -25.45 -26.52 25.27
CA ARG A 1095 -25.45 -25.14 25.81
C ARG A 1095 -24.10 -24.74 26.39
N CYS A 1096 -23.31 -25.71 26.85
CA CYS A 1096 -22.04 -25.44 27.50
C CYS A 1096 -21.01 -24.87 26.51
N ARG A 1097 -20.50 -23.67 26.80
CA ARG A 1097 -19.41 -23.06 26.04
C ARG A 1097 -18.01 -23.47 26.51
N GLY A 1098 -17.95 -24.32 27.54
CA GLY A 1098 -16.69 -24.81 28.10
C GLY A 1098 -15.79 -23.72 28.68
N CYS A 1099 -16.38 -22.60 29.15
CA CYS A 1099 -15.62 -21.49 29.73
C CYS A 1099 -15.03 -21.78 31.12
N GLY A 1100 -15.47 -22.86 31.77
CA GLY A 1100 -14.95 -23.26 33.08
C GLY A 1100 -15.43 -22.44 34.29
N THR A 1101 -16.26 -21.39 34.11
CA THR A 1101 -16.75 -20.55 35.22
C THR A 1101 -17.40 -21.36 36.35
N CYS A 1102 -18.22 -22.36 35.98
CA CYS A 1102 -18.86 -23.26 36.92
C CYS A 1102 -17.89 -24.24 37.59
N ALA A 1103 -16.81 -24.64 36.90
CA ALA A 1103 -15.74 -25.45 37.49
C ALA A 1103 -14.98 -24.64 38.54
N ALA A 1104 -14.54 -23.43 38.19
CA ALA A 1104 -13.82 -22.53 39.10
C ALA A 1104 -14.63 -22.12 40.35
N ARG A 1105 -15.96 -22.09 40.24
CA ARG A 1105 -16.86 -21.74 41.36
C ARG A 1105 -17.43 -22.95 42.09
N CYS A 1106 -17.11 -24.17 41.70
CA CYS A 1106 -17.64 -25.37 42.32
C CYS A 1106 -17.01 -25.58 43.71
N PRO A 1107 -17.75 -25.42 44.83
CA PRO A 1107 -17.18 -25.54 46.16
C PRO A 1107 -16.76 -26.98 46.51
N SER A 1108 -17.34 -27.98 45.83
CA SER A 1108 -17.00 -29.38 46.02
C SER A 1108 -15.91 -29.89 45.08
N GLY A 1109 -15.45 -29.10 44.10
CA GLY A 1109 -14.55 -29.58 43.05
C GLY A 1109 -15.19 -30.63 42.13
N ALA A 1110 -16.52 -30.74 42.13
CA ALA A 1110 -17.25 -31.78 41.40
C ALA A 1110 -17.34 -31.52 39.89
N ILE A 1111 -16.93 -30.35 39.41
CA ILE A 1111 -17.03 -29.94 38.01
C ILE A 1111 -15.63 -29.74 37.45
N THR A 1112 -15.33 -30.40 36.33
CA THR A 1112 -14.02 -30.35 35.68
C THR A 1112 -14.15 -29.92 34.24
N GLN A 1113 -13.22 -29.10 33.73
CA GLN A 1113 -13.15 -28.74 32.32
C GLN A 1113 -12.39 -29.82 31.54
N SER A 1114 -13.05 -30.43 30.54
CA SER A 1114 -12.53 -31.64 29.88
C SER A 1114 -11.23 -31.44 29.09
N ALA A 1115 -10.95 -30.21 28.63
CA ALA A 1115 -9.77 -29.89 27.83
C ALA A 1115 -8.54 -29.43 28.64
N LEU A 1116 -8.73 -29.04 29.91
CA LEU A 1116 -7.70 -28.57 30.82
C LEU A 1116 -8.04 -29.09 32.22
N SER A 1117 -7.62 -30.32 32.51
CA SER A 1117 -7.82 -30.90 33.84
C SER A 1117 -6.97 -30.18 34.89
N ASP A 1118 -7.37 -30.25 36.15
CA ASP A 1118 -6.58 -29.71 37.27
C ASP A 1118 -5.16 -30.32 37.27
N GLU A 1119 -5.05 -31.60 36.91
CA GLU A 1119 -3.77 -32.28 36.77
C GLU A 1119 -2.90 -31.67 35.67
N GLN A 1120 -3.47 -31.33 34.51
CA GLN A 1120 -2.76 -30.65 33.42
C GLN A 1120 -2.36 -29.22 33.80
N LEU A 1121 -3.20 -28.51 34.54
CA LEU A 1121 -2.92 -27.14 34.98
C LEU A 1121 -1.81 -27.12 36.04
N LEU A 1122 -1.91 -27.96 37.08
CA LEU A 1122 -0.89 -28.09 38.12
C LEU A 1122 0.45 -28.51 37.53
N ALA A 1123 0.42 -29.51 36.64
CA ALA A 1123 1.57 -29.91 35.84
C ALA A 1123 2.25 -28.78 35.08
N ALA A 1124 1.45 -27.92 34.43
CA ALA A 1124 1.96 -26.79 33.68
C ALA A 1124 2.60 -25.77 34.62
N VAL A 1125 1.95 -25.46 35.74
CA VAL A 1125 2.46 -24.53 36.76
C VAL A 1125 3.75 -25.05 37.39
N GLU A 1126 3.81 -26.31 37.80
CA GLU A 1126 5.03 -26.94 38.32
C GLU A 1126 6.17 -26.89 37.30
N ALA A 1127 5.89 -27.19 36.02
CA ALA A 1127 6.89 -27.11 34.95
C ALA A 1127 7.38 -25.68 34.68
N MET A 1128 6.55 -24.67 34.95
CA MET A 1128 6.93 -23.25 34.86
C MET A 1128 7.71 -22.77 36.08
N LEU A 1129 7.40 -23.25 37.29
CA LEU A 1129 8.03 -22.83 38.55
C LEU A 1129 9.38 -23.49 38.82
N THR A 1130 9.66 -24.61 38.16
CA THR A 1130 10.93 -25.37 38.27
C THR A 1130 12.06 -24.82 37.39
N LEU A 1131 11.98 -23.55 37.00
CA LEU A 1131 12.89 -22.87 36.06
C LEU A 1131 13.91 -21.97 36.72
#